data_AF-G9WRE2-F1
#
_entry.id   AF-G9WRE2-F1
#
_cell.length_a   1.000
_cell.length_b   1.000
_cell.length_c   1.000
_cell.angle_alpha   90.00
_cell.angle_beta   90.00
_cell.angle_gamma   90.00
#
_symmetry.space_group_name_H-M   'P 1'
#
loop_
_entity.id
_entity.type
_entity.pdbx_description
1 polymer ?
#
loop_
_entity_poly.entity_id
_entity_poly.type
_entity_poly.pdbx_seq_one_letter_code
_entity_poly.pdbx_strand_id
1 'polypeptide(L)'
;MKLPREFFYEEVRNGFYIPGMIKRTWGAALTILSEIDRICKKHGIQYHISAGTLLGAVREGEFIPWDDDLDIIMLRDDFNRFWSIAKSELPDELIFSFGDKSKDCNGYLAAVGIPEMKFRSEILRKYCEFPYPAGVDVFVLDDLAKNPEDEEFRKDVLRMLYTMIGLVESKKEKSRSFLKELEKVEELLEVQFDRNSPLAPQLYDVFHRVCQEFNGTGDMVAFLAYQMHHEKTKFPKAAFLGSKQILFCNREFPAPIDYDTVLKVIYGDYKKPVKAGGIHNYPYFKQYEERLKKHFGEKWVFSYQFKEEDLERPNVENFREILFKTVDSFRERQKKILEAYEKKNFLFLHTVLPACQEEAIALGNAIEVKKGGGCESVSVLEQYCESLYHAYQALEEVLHSDEKEIDRMLSESGKQLERMLKKLGSHLRKVRQTLEGEFKRQVVFLPHSAKHFDSLRPLIDALRAEEDVECKIIPIPYFDRLGDGNFSEMHYEGKEFPEGYEITDYRTYDFATELPDCIVLNSPYDEVNPVWSVDSFFYSRKMKNYTRKLVYIPPFVTDEINPKAEEDGKAFGNMEYYVTVPGIFHADLTIVQSEEMKKAYLAKIARFAKGGVSKKMRKKISGAGSCLLGEREGQNLVKEFRRFLLKKQ
;
A
#
# COMPACT_ATOMS: atom_id res chain seq x y z
N MET A 1 17.82 -4.78 20.34
CA MET A 1 16.45 -5.34 20.26
C MET A 1 16.32 -6.07 18.92
N LYS A 2 15.55 -7.17 18.83
CA LYS A 2 15.23 -7.83 17.55
C LYS A 2 13.72 -7.83 17.37
N LEU A 3 13.22 -6.99 16.46
CA LEU A 3 11.82 -7.01 16.03
C LEU A 3 11.64 -8.11 14.97
N PRO A 4 10.51 -8.83 14.96
CA PRO A 4 10.23 -9.78 13.89
C PRO A 4 10.11 -9.06 12.55
N ARG A 5 10.43 -9.74 11.45
CA ARG A 5 10.39 -9.16 10.10
C ARG A 5 9.01 -8.60 9.77
N GLU A 6 7.97 -9.33 10.17
CA GLU A 6 6.56 -9.03 9.95
C GLU A 6 6.13 -7.71 10.61
N PHE A 7 6.86 -7.23 11.62
CA PHE A 7 6.62 -5.91 12.24
C PHE A 7 6.77 -4.77 11.22
N PHE A 8 7.68 -4.93 10.25
CA PHE A 8 8.02 -3.88 9.29
C PHE A 8 7.09 -3.83 8.09
N TYR A 9 6.26 -4.86 7.88
CA TYR A 9 5.30 -4.87 6.78
C TYR A 9 4.10 -3.98 7.08
N GLU A 10 3.50 -3.48 6.02
CA GLU A 10 2.25 -2.74 6.13
C GLU A 10 1.15 -3.57 6.80
N GLU A 11 0.28 -2.87 7.51
CA GLU A 11 -0.92 -3.46 8.07
C GLU A 11 -2.03 -2.42 8.21
N VAL A 12 -3.25 -2.90 8.42
CA VAL A 12 -4.35 -2.06 8.89
C VAL A 12 -4.60 -2.35 10.36
N ARG A 13 -4.59 -1.29 11.17
CA ARG A 13 -4.92 -1.34 12.60
C ARG A 13 -5.94 -0.26 12.91
N ASN A 14 -7.02 -0.61 13.62
CA ASN A 14 -8.11 0.33 13.95
C ASN A 14 -8.64 1.10 12.71
N GLY A 15 -8.79 0.38 11.59
CA GLY A 15 -9.24 0.94 10.32
C GLY A 15 -8.26 1.91 9.65
N PHE A 16 -7.01 2.02 10.12
CA PHE A 16 -5.99 2.90 9.58
C PHE A 16 -4.86 2.11 8.93
N TYR A 17 -4.53 2.43 7.68
CA TYR A 17 -3.41 1.81 6.96
C TYR A 17 -2.08 2.40 7.43
N ILE A 18 -1.20 1.54 7.95
CA ILE A 18 0.15 1.89 8.43
C ILE A 18 1.18 1.44 7.38
N PRO A 19 1.83 2.37 6.67
CA PRO A 19 2.90 2.04 5.73
C PRO A 19 4.12 1.42 6.42
N GLY A 20 4.82 0.52 5.73
CA GLY A 20 6.05 -0.09 6.28
C GLY A 20 7.14 0.92 6.64
N MET A 21 7.22 2.09 5.99
CA MET A 21 8.17 3.13 6.39
C MET A 21 7.88 3.71 7.78
N ILE A 22 6.61 3.85 8.16
CA ILE A 22 6.23 4.25 9.52
C ILE A 22 6.73 3.19 10.51
N LYS A 23 6.57 1.91 10.18
CA LYS A 23 7.09 0.80 11.00
C LYS A 23 8.61 0.86 11.17
N ARG A 24 9.35 1.25 10.13
CA ARG A 24 10.82 1.47 10.25
C ARG A 24 11.15 2.63 11.16
N THR A 25 10.40 3.74 11.07
CA THR A 25 10.52 4.87 12.00
C THR A 25 10.34 4.41 13.44
N TRP A 26 9.27 3.66 13.71
CA TRP A 26 8.98 3.10 15.03
C TRP A 26 10.11 2.18 15.53
N GLY A 27 10.65 1.31 14.66
CA GLY A 27 11.78 0.44 15.01
C GLY A 27 13.07 1.21 15.34
N ALA A 28 13.37 2.25 14.57
CA ALA A 28 14.50 3.14 14.82
C ALA A 28 14.33 3.89 16.16
N ALA A 29 13.16 4.48 16.39
CA ALA A 29 12.85 5.20 17.63
C ALA A 29 12.88 4.27 18.85
N LEU A 30 12.34 3.05 18.77
CA LEU A 30 12.44 2.05 19.85
C LEU A 30 13.88 1.65 20.14
N THR A 31 14.74 1.60 19.12
CA THR A 31 16.16 1.33 19.29
C THR A 31 16.85 2.46 20.06
N ILE A 32 16.49 3.72 19.77
CA ILE A 32 16.98 4.89 20.51
C ILE A 32 16.45 4.89 21.95
N LEU A 33 15.14 4.68 22.15
CA LEU A 33 14.53 4.58 23.47
C LEU A 33 15.16 3.46 24.31
N SER A 34 15.54 2.35 23.68
CA SER A 34 16.25 1.25 24.34
C SER A 34 17.62 1.66 24.87
N GLU A 35 18.34 2.53 24.16
CA GLU A 35 19.62 3.07 24.63
C GLU A 35 19.43 4.08 25.77
N ILE A 36 18.40 4.93 25.68
CA ILE A 36 18.01 5.82 26.79
C ILE A 36 17.68 4.99 28.04
N ASP A 37 16.82 3.98 27.91
CA ASP A 37 16.44 3.06 28.99
C ASP A 37 17.68 2.41 29.64
N ARG A 38 18.62 1.92 28.82
CA ARG A 38 19.88 1.33 29.32
C ARG A 38 20.69 2.32 30.15
N ILE A 39 20.86 3.55 29.65
CA ILE A 39 21.62 4.60 30.34
C ILE A 39 20.91 4.99 31.65
N CYS A 40 19.60 5.24 31.60
CA CYS A 40 18.82 5.61 32.76
C CYS A 40 18.85 4.52 33.84
N LYS A 41 18.70 3.24 33.48
CA LYS A 41 18.81 2.11 34.41
C LYS A 41 20.20 1.99 35.02
N LYS A 42 21.26 2.15 34.21
CA LYS A 42 22.66 2.10 34.69
C LYS A 42 22.95 3.16 35.75
N HIS A 43 22.38 4.36 35.60
CA HIS A 43 22.67 5.51 36.45
C HIS A 43 21.58 5.80 37.49
N GLY A 44 20.54 4.97 37.59
CA GLY A 44 19.42 5.20 38.50
C GLY A 44 18.73 6.54 38.25
N ILE A 45 18.51 6.87 36.98
CA ILE A 45 17.79 8.08 36.54
C ILE A 45 16.36 7.68 36.21
N GLN A 46 15.40 8.40 36.80
CA GLN A 46 14.00 8.14 36.56
C GLN A 46 13.53 8.89 35.32
N TYR A 47 12.87 8.17 34.43
CA TYR A 47 12.15 8.71 33.29
C TYR A 47 10.85 7.94 33.13
N HIS A 48 9.91 8.49 32.39
CA HIS A 48 8.69 7.81 32.03
C HIS A 48 8.38 7.96 30.55
N ILE A 49 7.78 6.95 29.91
CA ILE A 49 7.11 7.16 28.63
C ILE A 49 5.94 8.12 28.81
N SER A 50 5.69 8.96 27.82
CA SER A 50 4.72 10.07 27.91
C SER A 50 3.88 10.21 26.63
N ALA A 51 2.95 11.17 26.64
CA ALA A 51 2.16 11.61 25.49
C ALA A 51 1.66 10.45 24.59
N GLY A 52 1.97 10.45 23.29
CA GLY A 52 1.49 9.45 22.34
C GLY A 52 2.00 8.05 22.67
N THR A 53 3.22 7.96 23.18
CA THR A 53 3.86 6.70 23.58
C THR A 53 3.14 6.05 24.77
N LEU A 54 2.87 6.82 25.83
CA LEU A 54 2.14 6.33 27.00
C LEU A 54 0.70 5.95 26.65
N LEU A 55 0.04 6.76 25.81
CA LEU A 55 -1.30 6.48 25.34
C LEU A 55 -1.36 5.18 24.53
N GLY A 56 -0.41 4.98 23.61
CA GLY A 56 -0.27 3.75 22.83
C GLY A 56 -0.04 2.52 23.74
N ALA A 57 0.90 2.63 24.68
CA ALA A 57 1.18 1.57 25.65
C ALA A 57 -0.05 1.17 26.49
N VAL A 58 -0.85 2.14 26.93
CA VAL A 58 -2.02 1.88 27.79
C VAL A 58 -3.24 1.40 26.99
N ARG A 59 -3.50 1.96 25.80
CA ARG A 59 -4.71 1.68 25.02
C ARG A 59 -4.55 0.54 24.03
N GLU A 60 -3.43 0.49 23.32
CA GLU A 60 -3.17 -0.48 22.25
C GLU A 60 -2.13 -1.55 22.65
N GLY A 61 -1.33 -1.30 23.70
CA GLY A 61 -0.13 -2.09 24.04
C GLY A 61 1.05 -1.86 23.09
N GLU A 62 0.90 -0.96 22.13
CA GLU A 62 1.81 -0.70 21.01
C GLU A 62 1.58 0.73 20.46
N PHE A 63 2.25 1.08 19.36
CA PHE A 63 2.09 2.39 18.72
C PHE A 63 0.65 2.70 18.28
N ILE A 64 0.30 3.97 18.38
CA ILE A 64 -0.93 4.52 17.79
C ILE A 64 -0.76 4.59 16.27
N PRO A 65 -1.70 4.10 15.44
CA PRO A 65 -1.51 3.99 13.99
C PRO A 65 -1.18 5.29 13.24
N TRP A 66 -1.62 6.44 13.77
CA TRP A 66 -1.49 7.77 13.16
C TRP A 66 -0.46 8.65 13.88
N ASP A 67 0.50 8.02 14.53
CA ASP A 67 1.58 8.60 15.32
C ASP A 67 2.94 8.06 14.82
N ASP A 68 3.99 8.86 14.78
CA ASP A 68 5.28 8.48 14.17
C ASP A 68 6.53 8.83 15.00
N ASP A 69 6.36 9.36 16.20
CA ASP A 69 7.43 9.68 17.15
C ASP A 69 7.32 8.89 18.47
N LEU A 70 8.26 9.15 19.38
CA LEU A 70 8.28 8.58 20.72
C LEU A 70 8.63 9.67 21.73
N ASP A 71 7.94 9.63 22.85
CA ASP A 71 7.98 10.65 23.89
C ASP A 71 8.35 10.04 25.23
N ILE A 72 9.29 10.68 25.91
CA ILE A 72 9.56 10.46 27.31
C ILE A 72 9.48 11.77 28.09
N ILE A 73 9.30 11.64 29.40
CA ILE A 73 9.20 12.77 30.32
C ILE A 73 10.06 12.53 31.54
N MET A 74 10.67 13.60 32.05
CA MET A 74 11.54 13.59 33.23
C MET A 74 11.22 14.79 34.11
N LEU A 75 11.34 14.62 35.43
CA LEU A 75 11.47 15.77 36.33
C LEU A 75 12.84 16.44 36.10
N ARG A 76 12.93 17.75 36.36
CA ARG A 76 14.15 18.54 36.11
C ARG A 76 15.43 17.91 36.66
N ASP A 77 15.40 17.38 37.88
CA ASP A 77 16.60 16.81 38.52
C ASP A 77 17.11 15.59 37.76
N ASP A 78 16.21 14.67 37.37
CA ASP A 78 16.56 13.51 36.56
C ASP A 78 16.99 13.90 35.15
N PHE A 79 16.33 14.90 34.55
CA PHE A 79 16.74 15.46 33.27
C PHE A 79 18.16 16.02 33.32
N ASN A 80 18.49 16.82 34.34
CA ASN A 80 19.83 17.41 34.50
C ASN A 80 20.89 16.33 34.69
N ARG A 81 20.58 15.29 35.47
CA ARG A 81 21.45 14.10 35.62
C ARG A 81 21.65 13.42 34.27
N PHE A 82 20.57 13.14 33.52
CA PHE A 82 20.64 12.51 32.21
C PHE A 82 21.46 13.34 31.21
N TRP A 83 21.17 14.63 31.10
CA TRP A 83 21.87 15.56 30.22
C TRP A 83 23.37 15.56 30.47
N SER A 84 23.79 15.57 31.74
CA SER A 84 25.22 15.59 32.10
C SER A 84 25.99 14.34 31.67
N ILE A 85 25.34 13.17 31.65
CA ILE A 85 25.97 11.88 31.32
C ILE A 85 25.76 11.46 29.86
N ALA A 86 24.68 11.92 29.22
CA ALA A 86 24.28 11.48 27.88
C ALA A 86 25.42 11.72 26.87
N LYS A 87 26.15 12.83 27.01
CA LYS A 87 27.27 13.16 26.12
C LYS A 87 28.40 12.12 26.12
N SER A 88 28.63 11.40 27.22
CA SER A 88 29.69 10.37 27.30
C SER A 88 29.17 8.94 27.16
N GLU A 89 27.87 8.71 27.39
CA GLU A 89 27.27 7.37 27.37
C GLU A 89 26.52 7.04 26.07
N LEU A 90 26.11 8.06 25.30
CA LEU A 90 25.46 7.85 24.01
C LEU A 90 26.48 7.34 22.96
N PRO A 91 26.07 6.40 22.10
CA PRO A 91 26.84 6.06 20.90
C PRO A 91 27.13 7.28 20.02
N ASP A 92 28.27 7.27 19.32
CA ASP A 92 28.76 8.40 18.50
C ASP A 92 27.76 8.91 17.45
N GLU A 93 26.90 8.02 16.94
CA GLU A 93 25.88 8.37 15.94
C GLU A 93 24.63 9.06 16.52
N LEU A 94 24.44 9.03 17.84
CA LEU A 94 23.32 9.69 18.53
C LEU A 94 23.76 11.02 19.12
N ILE A 95 22.88 12.02 19.01
CA ILE A 95 23.09 13.35 19.58
C ILE A 95 21.98 13.63 20.60
N PHE A 96 22.38 14.22 21.73
CA PHE A 96 21.46 14.88 22.65
C PHE A 96 21.29 16.34 22.24
N SER A 97 20.13 16.67 21.70
CA SER A 97 19.79 18.00 21.19
C SER A 97 19.20 18.85 22.32
N PHE A 98 20.06 19.43 23.17
CA PHE A 98 19.66 20.41 24.17
C PHE A 98 20.86 21.22 24.68
N GLY A 99 20.78 22.55 24.62
CA GLY A 99 21.72 23.47 25.28
C GLY A 99 23.16 23.46 24.75
N ASP A 100 23.45 22.78 23.63
CA ASP A 100 24.76 22.83 22.99
C ASP A 100 24.85 24.08 22.12
N LYS A 101 25.58 25.10 22.56
CA LYS A 101 25.76 26.38 21.83
C LYS A 101 26.57 26.23 20.53
N SER A 102 27.29 25.12 20.36
CA SER A 102 28.15 24.87 19.20
C SER A 102 27.42 24.20 18.03
N LYS A 103 26.23 23.68 18.29
CA LYS A 103 25.34 23.04 17.32
C LYS A 103 24.01 23.79 17.38
N ASP A 104 23.24 23.86 16.31
CA ASP A 104 21.94 24.54 16.31
C ASP A 104 20.88 23.69 17.07
N CYS A 105 21.16 23.39 18.34
CA CYS A 105 20.47 22.42 19.20
C CYS A 105 19.77 23.11 20.38
N ASN A 106 19.41 24.39 20.21
CA ASN A 106 18.69 25.17 21.21
C ASN A 106 17.21 25.21 20.83
N GLY A 107 16.36 24.87 21.78
CA GLY A 107 14.92 24.73 21.57
C GLY A 107 14.20 24.57 22.89
N TYR A 108 12.87 24.56 22.83
CA TYR A 108 12.03 24.32 24.01
C TYR A 108 12.04 22.84 24.44
N LEU A 109 12.22 21.93 23.49
CA LEU A 109 12.14 20.48 23.68
C LEU A 109 13.54 19.87 23.50
N ALA A 110 13.92 18.99 24.42
CA ALA A 110 15.12 18.17 24.28
C ALA A 110 14.80 16.91 23.48
N ALA A 111 15.78 16.35 22.77
CA ALA A 111 15.63 15.07 22.08
C ALA A 111 16.94 14.29 22.07
N VAL A 112 16.84 12.96 22.04
CA VAL A 112 17.96 12.06 21.74
C VAL A 112 17.70 11.45 20.38
N GLY A 113 18.64 11.54 19.44
CA GLY A 113 18.41 10.92 18.15
C GLY A 113 19.54 11.01 17.14
N ILE A 114 19.29 10.46 15.96
CA ILE A 114 20.08 10.65 14.77
C ILE A 114 19.58 11.94 14.11
N PRO A 115 20.40 13.01 14.03
CA PRO A 115 19.94 14.32 13.58
C PRO A 115 19.87 14.46 12.05
N GLU A 116 20.50 13.55 11.31
CA GLU A 116 20.74 13.65 9.88
C GLU A 116 20.44 12.32 9.18
N MET A 117 20.23 12.36 7.86
CA MET A 117 20.11 11.13 7.09
C MET A 117 21.40 10.32 7.14
N LYS A 118 21.29 9.00 7.36
CA LYS A 118 22.43 8.08 7.43
C LYS A 118 22.23 6.94 6.45
N PHE A 119 23.23 6.72 5.59
CA PHE A 119 23.21 5.67 4.54
C PHE A 119 24.31 4.62 4.71
N ARG A 120 25.07 4.67 5.81
CA ARG A 120 26.05 3.61 6.13
C ARG A 120 25.29 2.36 6.54
N SER A 121 25.60 1.22 5.92
CA SER A 121 24.87 -0.04 6.12
C SER A 121 24.80 -0.48 7.58
N GLU A 122 25.87 -0.28 8.36
CA GLU A 122 25.91 -0.59 9.81
C GLU A 122 24.87 0.22 10.61
N ILE A 123 24.73 1.51 10.30
CA ILE A 123 23.76 2.40 10.95
C ILE A 123 22.35 2.05 10.49
N LEU A 124 22.14 1.86 9.18
CA LEU A 124 20.84 1.43 8.65
C LEU A 124 20.37 0.14 9.34
N ARG A 125 21.21 -0.89 9.40
CA ARG A 125 20.90 -2.16 10.06
C ARG A 125 20.59 -2.00 11.54
N LYS A 126 21.35 -1.17 12.25
CA LYS A 126 21.13 -0.89 13.67
C LYS A 126 19.79 -0.19 13.91
N TYR A 127 19.40 0.73 13.04
CA TYR A 127 18.18 1.53 13.15
C TYR A 127 17.12 1.10 12.13
N CYS A 128 16.95 -0.23 11.97
CA CYS A 128 15.83 -0.85 11.27
C CYS A 128 15.61 -0.39 9.82
N GLU A 129 16.70 -0.21 9.08
CA GLU A 129 16.72 0.25 7.69
C GLU A 129 16.05 1.61 7.47
N PHE A 130 15.99 2.44 8.52
CA PHE A 130 15.43 3.78 8.47
C PHE A 130 16.52 4.81 8.15
N PRO A 131 16.51 5.44 6.95
CA PRO A 131 17.61 6.31 6.52
C PRO A 131 17.46 7.76 7.00
N TYR A 132 16.30 8.15 7.53
CA TYR A 132 15.99 9.53 7.91
C TYR A 132 16.38 9.81 9.37
N PRO A 133 16.45 11.10 9.77
CA PRO A 133 16.57 11.45 11.18
C PRO A 133 15.49 10.76 12.00
N ALA A 134 15.85 10.24 13.17
CA ALA A 134 14.95 9.59 14.11
C ALA A 134 15.33 9.99 15.53
N GLY A 135 14.34 10.17 16.40
CA GLY A 135 14.60 10.61 17.76
C GLY A 135 13.53 10.16 18.74
N VAL A 136 13.83 10.40 20.02
CA VAL A 136 12.90 10.33 21.13
C VAL A 136 12.90 11.70 21.79
N ASP A 137 11.72 12.29 21.91
CA ASP A 137 11.53 13.59 22.53
C ASP A 137 11.53 13.46 24.06
N VAL A 138 12.16 14.41 24.72
CA VAL A 138 12.37 14.42 26.17
C VAL A 138 11.72 15.67 26.76
N PHE A 139 10.49 15.51 27.23
CA PHE A 139 9.76 16.55 27.94
C PHE A 139 10.34 16.74 29.34
N VAL A 140 10.54 17.99 29.75
CA VAL A 140 11.06 18.32 31.08
C VAL A 140 9.98 19.00 31.90
N LEU A 141 9.71 18.44 33.07
CA LEU A 141 8.74 18.96 34.02
C LEU A 141 9.44 19.84 35.05
N ASP A 142 8.99 21.09 35.12
CA ASP A 142 9.37 22.06 36.14
C ASP A 142 8.19 22.32 37.10
N ASP A 143 8.51 22.66 38.35
CA ASP A 143 7.56 22.97 39.40
C ASP A 143 6.82 24.29 39.10
N LEU A 144 5.54 24.31 39.44
CA LEU A 144 4.72 25.52 39.44
C LEU A 144 4.86 26.28 40.76
N ALA A 145 4.83 27.61 40.70
CA ALA A 145 4.81 28.42 41.91
C ALA A 145 3.55 28.13 42.72
N LYS A 146 3.69 28.08 44.06
CA LYS A 146 2.55 27.90 44.97
C LYS A 146 1.67 29.14 45.03
N ASN A 147 2.28 30.32 44.92
CA ASN A 147 1.58 31.59 44.87
C ASN A 147 1.11 31.85 43.43
N PRO A 148 -0.20 32.05 43.20
CA PRO A 148 -0.73 32.36 41.86
C PRO A 148 -0.17 33.63 41.23
N GLU A 149 0.16 34.65 42.03
CA GLU A 149 0.72 35.91 41.51
C GLU A 149 2.13 35.71 40.95
N ASP A 150 2.97 34.95 41.66
CA ASP A 150 4.33 34.60 41.24
C ASP A 150 4.29 33.71 39.98
N GLU A 151 3.35 32.77 39.90
CA GLU A 151 3.17 31.92 38.73
C GLU A 151 2.74 32.75 37.50
N GLU A 152 1.81 33.69 37.68
CA GLU A 152 1.35 34.53 36.58
C GLU A 152 2.45 35.48 36.10
N PHE A 153 3.23 36.04 37.03
CA PHE A 153 4.41 36.83 36.68
C PHE A 153 5.42 36.01 35.87
N ARG A 154 5.74 34.78 36.30
CA ARG A 154 6.63 33.90 35.55
C ARG A 154 6.10 33.61 34.15
N LYS A 155 4.81 33.34 33.99
CA LYS A 155 4.21 33.11 32.66
C LYS A 155 4.34 34.32 31.75
N ASP A 156 4.15 35.53 32.27
CA ASP A 156 4.29 36.76 31.48
C ASP A 156 5.74 36.93 31.00
N VAL A 157 6.72 36.65 31.87
CA VAL A 157 8.14 36.61 31.50
C VAL A 157 8.40 35.55 30.42
N LEU A 158 7.90 34.32 30.59
CA LEU A 158 8.09 33.25 29.61
C LEU A 158 7.42 33.58 28.27
N ARG A 159 6.24 34.22 28.26
CA ARG A 159 5.53 34.68 27.04
C ARG A 159 6.31 35.77 26.32
N MET A 160 6.91 36.69 27.06
CA MET A 160 7.81 37.70 26.51
C MET A 160 9.03 37.05 25.84
N LEU A 161 9.73 36.16 26.56
CA LEU A 161 10.88 35.43 26.02
C LEU A 161 10.51 34.59 24.78
N TYR A 162 9.40 33.87 24.83
CA TYR A 162 8.90 33.06 23.71
C TYR A 162 8.63 33.91 22.47
N THR A 163 7.99 35.06 22.65
CA THR A 163 7.73 36.02 21.56
C THR A 163 9.04 36.52 20.95
N MET A 164 10.03 36.84 21.80
CA MET A 164 11.33 37.33 21.34
C MET A 164 12.12 36.26 20.59
N ILE A 165 12.12 35.02 21.09
CA ILE A 165 12.74 33.87 20.41
C ILE A 165 12.13 33.72 19.01
N GLY A 166 10.80 33.73 18.90
CA GLY A 166 10.12 33.62 17.60
C GLY A 166 10.45 34.78 16.64
N LEU A 167 10.67 35.99 17.15
CA LEU A 167 11.14 37.12 16.35
C LEU A 167 12.57 36.93 15.85
N VAL A 168 13.47 36.38 16.67
CA VAL A 168 14.87 36.09 16.30
C VAL A 168 14.92 34.98 15.25
N GLU A 169 14.17 33.88 15.45
CA GLU A 169 14.09 32.79 14.48
C GLU A 169 13.50 33.25 13.14
N SER A 170 12.57 34.23 13.20
CA SER A 170 12.01 34.90 12.02
C SER A 170 12.92 35.97 11.41
N LYS A 171 14.15 36.15 11.91
CA LYS A 171 15.14 37.15 11.47
C LYS A 171 14.67 38.62 11.61
N LYS A 172 13.90 38.92 12.67
CA LYS A 172 13.31 40.24 12.98
C LYS A 172 13.91 40.92 14.22
N GLU A 173 15.03 40.41 14.72
CA GLU A 173 15.75 40.85 15.92
C GLU A 173 16.41 42.24 15.79
N LYS A 174 16.44 42.85 14.59
CA LYS A 174 17.01 44.18 14.35
C LYS A 174 16.02 45.34 14.53
N SER A 175 14.75 45.06 14.80
CA SER A 175 13.73 46.10 14.95
C SER A 175 13.94 46.92 16.24
N ARG A 176 13.66 48.23 16.18
CA ARG A 176 13.77 49.12 17.37
C ARG A 176 12.88 48.65 18.52
N SER A 177 11.70 48.11 18.20
CA SER A 177 10.78 47.53 19.19
C SER A 177 11.41 46.32 19.87
N PHE A 178 12.04 45.42 19.13
CA PHE A 178 12.71 44.25 19.70
C PHE A 178 13.85 44.65 20.65
N LEU A 179 14.72 45.57 20.23
CA LEU A 179 15.83 46.04 21.07
C LEU A 179 15.34 46.66 22.38
N LYS A 180 14.25 47.43 22.34
CA LYS A 180 13.65 48.02 23.54
C LYS A 180 13.05 46.95 24.48
N GLU A 181 12.37 45.94 23.94
CA GLU A 181 11.87 44.84 24.78
C GLU A 181 13.02 44.03 25.38
N LEU A 182 14.10 43.83 24.63
CA LEU A 182 15.29 43.13 25.05
C LEU A 182 16.03 43.84 26.19
N GLU A 183 16.15 45.17 26.14
CA GLU A 183 16.66 46.00 27.25
C GLU A 183 15.78 45.85 28.51
N LYS A 184 14.45 45.80 28.37
CA LYS A 184 13.55 45.56 29.51
C LYS A 184 13.74 44.17 30.10
N VAL A 185 13.97 43.14 29.28
CA VAL A 185 14.24 41.77 29.77
C VAL A 185 15.55 41.75 30.56
N GLU A 186 16.58 42.46 30.09
CA GLU A 186 17.86 42.62 30.78
C GLU A 186 17.70 43.29 32.14
N GLU A 187 16.89 44.35 32.22
CA GLU A 187 16.57 45.03 33.48
C GLU A 187 15.73 44.15 34.41
N LEU A 188 14.66 43.54 33.90
CA LEU A 188 13.69 42.75 34.68
C LEU A 188 14.31 41.49 35.28
N LEU A 189 15.16 40.80 34.52
CA LEU A 189 15.76 39.51 34.91
C LEU A 189 17.22 39.65 35.35
N GLU A 190 17.71 40.89 35.48
CA GLU A 190 19.09 41.22 35.85
C GLU A 190 20.13 40.44 35.01
N VAL A 191 19.94 40.43 33.69
CA VAL A 191 20.81 39.71 32.74
C VAL A 191 21.42 40.62 31.70
N GLN A 192 22.47 40.12 31.03
CA GLN A 192 23.14 40.79 29.93
C GLN A 192 23.28 39.80 28.79
N PHE A 193 22.77 40.14 27.62
CA PHE A 193 22.90 39.35 26.41
C PHE A 193 24.03 39.89 25.55
N ASP A 194 24.94 39.02 25.10
CA ASP A 194 26.00 39.39 24.18
C ASP A 194 25.44 39.60 22.77
N ARG A 195 25.45 40.86 22.32
CA ARG A 195 25.00 41.26 20.98
C ARG A 195 25.94 40.82 19.86
N ASN A 196 27.16 40.41 20.17
CA ASN A 196 28.12 39.91 19.18
C ASN A 196 27.95 38.42 18.90
N SER A 197 27.18 37.72 19.73
CA SER A 197 26.87 36.30 19.57
C SER A 197 25.40 36.10 19.15
N PRO A 198 25.04 34.95 18.56
CA PRO A 198 23.65 34.64 18.24
C PRO A 198 22.75 34.78 19.49
N LEU A 199 21.62 35.49 19.35
CA LEU A 199 20.71 35.76 20.47
C LEU A 199 19.82 34.57 20.83
N ALA A 200 19.45 33.73 19.86
CA ALA A 200 18.52 32.62 20.11
C ALA A 200 19.02 31.65 21.20
N PRO A 201 20.27 31.12 21.16
CA PRO A 201 20.79 30.26 22.23
C PRO A 201 20.75 30.93 23.61
N GLN A 202 21.09 32.22 23.69
CA GLN A 202 21.10 32.96 24.95
C GLN A 202 19.69 33.18 25.50
N LEU A 203 18.71 33.47 24.62
CA LEU A 203 17.31 33.60 25.02
C LEU A 203 16.72 32.26 25.48
N TYR A 204 17.08 31.15 24.82
CA TYR A 204 16.70 29.81 25.27
C TYR A 204 17.29 29.47 26.63
N ASP A 205 18.57 29.80 26.88
CA ASP A 205 19.18 29.61 28.21
C ASP A 205 18.42 30.37 29.31
N VAL A 206 18.08 31.65 29.03
CA VAL A 206 17.31 32.48 29.97
C VAL A 206 15.91 31.90 30.17
N PHE A 207 15.24 31.46 29.11
CA PHE A 207 13.93 30.80 29.18
C PHE A 207 13.98 29.57 30.09
N HIS A 208 14.93 28.65 29.85
CA HIS A 208 15.09 27.44 30.65
C HIS A 208 15.46 27.72 32.10
N ARG A 209 16.19 28.81 32.38
CA ARG A 209 16.48 29.23 33.75
C ARG A 209 15.22 29.76 34.45
N VAL A 210 14.40 30.58 33.78
CA VAL A 210 13.12 31.07 34.31
C VAL A 210 12.16 29.91 34.58
N CYS A 211 12.13 28.90 33.71
CA CYS A 211 11.35 27.67 33.95
C CYS A 211 11.68 27.03 35.31
N GLN A 212 12.95 27.05 35.71
CA GLN A 212 13.46 26.37 36.90
C GLN A 212 13.28 27.13 38.22
N GLU A 213 12.79 28.38 38.19
CA GLU A 213 12.77 29.30 39.33
C GLU A 213 12.12 28.71 40.61
N PHE A 214 11.05 27.93 40.45
CA PHE A 214 10.28 27.36 41.56
C PHE A 214 10.58 25.89 41.85
N ASN A 215 11.56 25.30 41.17
CA ASN A 215 11.93 23.89 41.34
C ASN A 215 12.35 23.58 42.78
N GLY A 216 11.80 22.49 43.32
CA GLY A 216 12.00 22.05 44.70
C GLY A 216 10.89 22.52 45.65
N THR A 217 9.98 23.40 45.22
CA THR A 217 8.96 23.99 46.10
C THR A 217 7.51 23.66 45.71
N GLY A 218 7.26 23.29 44.45
CA GLY A 218 5.92 23.10 43.91
C GLY A 218 5.37 21.69 44.06
N ASP A 219 4.05 21.59 44.23
CA ASP A 219 3.32 20.31 44.30
C ASP A 219 2.70 19.93 42.93
N MET A 220 2.71 20.88 41.98
CA MET A 220 2.28 20.72 40.60
C MET A 220 3.47 20.96 39.68
N VAL A 221 3.51 20.26 38.56
CA VAL A 221 4.55 20.36 37.55
C VAL A 221 3.96 20.50 36.15
N ALA A 222 4.69 21.12 35.23
CA ALA A 222 4.29 21.21 33.83
C ALA A 222 5.51 21.29 32.91
N PHE A 223 5.31 20.89 31.64
CA PHE A 223 6.22 21.29 30.57
C PHE A 223 5.85 22.72 30.16
N LEU A 224 6.57 23.69 30.70
CA LEU A 224 6.14 25.09 30.70
C LEU A 224 5.98 25.69 29.29
N ALA A 225 6.83 25.31 28.34
CA ALA A 225 6.73 25.80 26.96
C ALA A 225 5.38 25.42 26.30
N TYR A 226 4.82 24.27 26.64
CA TYR A 226 3.49 23.86 26.16
C TYR A 226 2.37 24.46 27.01
N GLN A 227 2.54 24.45 28.33
CA GLN A 227 1.51 24.92 29.28
C GLN A 227 1.17 26.40 29.11
N MET A 228 2.09 27.23 28.63
CA MET A 228 1.82 28.64 28.28
C MET A 228 0.66 28.85 27.30
N HIS A 229 0.42 27.87 26.42
CA HIS A 229 -0.69 27.89 25.45
C HIS A 229 -1.82 26.92 25.83
N HIS A 230 -1.57 26.07 26.82
CA HIS A 230 -2.45 25.01 27.29
C HIS A 230 -2.47 24.98 28.82
N GLU A 231 -3.01 26.04 29.44
CA GLU A 231 -2.89 26.29 30.90
C GLU A 231 -3.36 25.15 31.81
N LYS A 232 -4.27 24.31 31.28
CA LYS A 232 -4.82 23.14 31.97
C LYS A 232 -3.85 21.95 32.00
N THR A 233 -2.84 21.94 31.13
CA THR A 233 -1.84 20.86 31.01
C THR A 233 -0.77 21.02 32.09
N LYS A 234 -1.16 20.65 33.31
CA LYS A 234 -0.30 20.57 34.49
C LYS A 234 -0.66 19.34 35.31
N PHE A 235 0.31 18.79 36.02
CA PHE A 235 0.19 17.49 36.64
C PHE A 235 0.55 17.55 38.13
N PRO A 236 -0.09 16.73 38.99
CA PRO A 236 0.41 16.54 40.34
C PRO A 236 1.82 15.94 40.29
N LYS A 237 2.79 16.56 40.98
CA LYS A 237 4.17 16.08 41.03
C LYS A 237 4.26 14.64 41.53
N ALA A 238 3.38 14.27 42.47
CA ALA A 238 3.25 12.93 43.03
C ALA A 238 3.02 11.84 41.97
N ALA A 239 2.40 12.16 40.82
CA ALA A 239 2.19 11.21 39.72
C ALA A 239 3.51 10.69 39.12
N PHE A 240 4.61 11.43 39.31
CA PHE A 240 5.95 11.12 38.78
C PHE A 240 6.96 10.70 39.84
N LEU A 241 6.60 10.62 41.12
CA LEU A 241 7.52 10.22 42.19
C LEU A 241 7.78 8.70 42.26
N GLY A 242 7.13 7.92 41.40
CA GLY A 242 7.37 6.49 41.23
C GLY A 242 7.00 6.05 39.83
N SER A 243 7.23 4.76 39.54
CA SER A 243 7.02 4.20 38.21
C SER A 243 6.20 2.92 38.28
N LYS A 244 5.37 2.72 37.25
CA LYS A 244 4.77 1.42 36.93
C LYS A 244 5.37 0.91 35.63
N GLN A 245 5.79 -0.35 35.58
CA GLN A 245 6.20 -0.97 34.33
C GLN A 245 4.97 -1.27 33.47
N ILE A 246 4.97 -0.79 32.22
CA ILE A 246 3.89 -1.05 31.25
C ILE A 246 4.51 -1.66 30.00
N LEU A 247 3.80 -2.64 29.43
CA LEU A 247 4.19 -3.28 28.18
C LEU A 247 3.93 -2.34 26.99
N PHE A 248 4.92 -2.14 26.15
CA PHE A 248 4.83 -1.41 24.89
C PHE A 248 5.71 -2.12 23.86
N CYS A 249 5.09 -2.60 22.78
CA CYS A 249 5.77 -3.39 21.73
C CYS A 249 6.59 -4.56 22.30
N ASN A 250 5.95 -5.34 23.19
CA ASN A 250 6.54 -6.51 23.88
C ASN A 250 7.75 -6.22 24.78
N ARG A 251 7.91 -4.97 25.25
CA ARG A 251 8.92 -4.61 26.25
C ARG A 251 8.32 -3.74 27.34
N GLU A 252 8.84 -3.90 28.55
CA GLU A 252 8.45 -3.07 29.69
C GLU A 252 9.24 -1.75 29.69
N PHE A 253 8.49 -0.65 29.80
CA PHE A 253 9.04 0.68 30.02
C PHE A 253 8.38 1.33 31.24
N PRO A 254 9.10 2.22 31.95
CA PRO A 254 8.55 2.94 33.08
C PRO A 254 7.49 3.95 32.60
N ALA A 255 6.31 3.89 33.18
CA ALA A 255 5.26 4.90 33.07
C ALA A 255 5.06 5.58 34.43
N PRO A 256 4.46 6.79 34.48
CA PRO A 256 4.17 7.46 35.75
C PRO A 256 3.30 6.56 36.64
N ILE A 257 3.51 6.58 37.97
CA ILE A 257 2.76 5.71 38.89
C ILE A 257 1.24 5.95 38.79
N ASP A 258 0.84 7.19 38.56
CA ASP A 258 -0.54 7.59 38.25
C ASP A 258 -0.67 8.07 36.80
N TYR A 259 -0.36 7.17 35.86
CA TYR A 259 -0.48 7.44 34.43
C TYR A 259 -1.92 7.78 33.99
N ASP A 260 -2.94 7.33 34.72
CA ASP A 260 -4.35 7.60 34.38
C ASP A 260 -4.67 9.10 34.53
N THR A 261 -4.21 9.73 35.62
CA THR A 261 -4.30 11.19 35.79
C THR A 261 -3.53 11.92 34.68
N VAL A 262 -2.32 11.47 34.36
CA VAL A 262 -1.49 12.09 33.29
C VAL A 262 -2.21 12.05 31.94
N LEU A 263 -2.75 10.89 31.54
CA LEU A 263 -3.48 10.73 30.28
C LEU A 263 -4.77 11.55 30.25
N LYS A 264 -5.51 11.65 31.38
CA LYS A 264 -6.71 12.50 31.48
C LYS A 264 -6.40 13.98 31.35
N VAL A 265 -5.27 14.44 31.89
CA VAL A 265 -4.83 15.83 31.75
C VAL A 265 -4.51 16.17 30.29
N ILE A 266 -3.86 15.25 29.56
CA ILE A 266 -3.45 15.50 28.17
C ILE A 266 -4.63 15.33 27.20
N TYR A 267 -5.42 14.26 27.34
CA TYR A 267 -6.38 13.82 26.32
C TYR A 267 -7.85 13.80 26.79
N GLY A 268 -8.13 14.01 28.08
CA GLY A 268 -9.47 13.84 28.64
C GLY A 268 -9.91 12.39 28.63
N ASP A 269 -10.96 12.05 27.88
CA ASP A 269 -11.42 10.67 27.71
C ASP A 269 -10.53 9.91 26.70
N TYR A 270 -9.31 9.60 27.12
CA TYR A 270 -8.26 9.03 26.27
C TYR A 270 -8.56 7.61 25.74
N LYS A 271 -9.57 6.95 26.32
CA LYS A 271 -10.04 5.63 25.86
C LYS A 271 -10.77 5.71 24.52
N LYS A 272 -11.31 6.88 24.17
CA LYS A 272 -11.91 7.13 22.86
C LYS A 272 -10.81 7.46 21.84
N PRO A 273 -10.66 6.68 20.76
CA PRO A 273 -9.67 7.00 19.72
C PRO A 273 -10.04 8.28 18.96
N VAL A 274 -9.04 9.14 18.70
CA VAL A 274 -9.15 10.34 17.87
C VAL A 274 -8.00 10.33 16.87
N LYS A 275 -8.31 10.37 15.56
CA LYS A 275 -7.34 10.26 14.46
C LYS A 275 -6.78 11.62 13.98
N ALA A 276 -7.45 12.70 14.36
CA ALA A 276 -7.09 14.07 14.00
C ALA A 276 -6.06 14.70 14.97
N GLY A 277 -5.47 15.82 14.54
CA GLY A 277 -4.58 16.64 15.37
C GLY A 277 -3.11 16.21 15.34
N GLY A 278 -2.38 16.66 16.36
CA GLY A 278 -0.92 16.56 16.46
C GLY A 278 -0.27 17.95 16.49
N ILE A 279 0.93 18.02 17.08
CA ILE A 279 1.72 19.26 17.18
C ILE A 279 2.81 19.36 16.10
N HIS A 280 2.93 18.35 15.23
CA HIS A 280 3.84 18.30 14.09
C HIS A 280 3.17 17.65 12.87
N ASN A 281 3.87 17.71 11.74
CA ASN A 281 3.42 17.06 10.50
C ASN A 281 3.60 15.54 10.57
N TYR A 282 2.66 14.79 9.98
CA TYR A 282 2.72 13.34 9.86
C TYR A 282 2.74 12.90 8.37
N PRO A 283 3.62 11.97 7.97
CA PRO A 283 4.81 11.60 8.72
C PRO A 283 5.86 12.71 8.68
N TYR A 284 6.58 12.92 9.78
CA TYR A 284 7.59 13.99 9.87
C TYR A 284 8.71 13.80 8.84
N PHE A 285 9.01 12.55 8.45
CA PHE A 285 10.12 12.26 7.56
C PHE A 285 9.83 12.58 6.09
N LYS A 286 8.58 12.95 5.74
CA LYS A 286 8.17 13.21 4.36
C LYS A 286 9.01 14.29 3.68
N GLN A 287 9.40 15.31 4.43
CA GLN A 287 10.27 16.38 3.93
C GLN A 287 11.64 15.88 3.46
N TYR A 288 12.17 14.79 4.06
CA TYR A 288 13.46 14.21 3.65
C TYR A 288 13.30 13.38 2.38
N GLU A 289 12.19 12.62 2.25
CA GLU A 289 11.82 11.95 1.01
C GLU A 289 11.75 12.93 -0.16
N GLU A 290 11.09 14.08 0.03
CA GLU A 290 10.98 15.10 -1.02
C GLU A 290 12.35 15.69 -1.40
N ARG A 291 13.23 15.92 -0.42
CA ARG A 291 14.61 16.37 -0.67
C ARG A 291 15.39 15.34 -1.48
N LEU A 292 15.33 14.06 -1.11
CA LEU A 292 16.01 12.98 -1.84
C LEU A 292 15.42 12.82 -3.24
N LYS A 293 14.10 12.85 -3.39
CA LYS A 293 13.43 12.78 -4.69
C LYS A 293 13.87 13.93 -5.61
N LYS A 294 13.96 15.16 -5.08
CA LYS A 294 14.46 16.31 -5.84
C LYS A 294 15.93 16.15 -6.23
N HIS A 295 16.74 15.58 -5.34
CA HIS A 295 18.17 15.36 -5.58
C HIS A 295 18.44 14.27 -6.62
N PHE A 296 17.76 13.13 -6.51
CA PHE A 296 17.97 11.97 -7.38
C PHE A 296 17.16 12.01 -8.69
N GLY A 297 16.09 12.81 -8.75
CA GLY A 297 15.24 12.94 -9.94
C GLY A 297 14.69 11.58 -10.40
N GLU A 298 15.00 11.21 -11.63
CA GLU A 298 14.57 9.92 -12.23
C GLU A 298 15.21 8.69 -11.57
N LYS A 299 16.32 8.85 -10.85
CA LYS A 299 16.96 7.75 -10.10
C LYS A 299 16.23 7.41 -8.79
N TRP A 300 15.27 8.23 -8.38
CA TRP A 300 14.45 7.96 -7.20
C TRP A 300 13.37 6.92 -7.52
N VAL A 301 13.57 5.69 -7.02
CA VAL A 301 12.72 4.54 -7.34
C VAL A 301 11.62 4.24 -6.30
N PHE A 302 11.63 4.90 -5.14
CA PHE A 302 10.67 4.66 -4.05
C PHE A 302 9.40 5.51 -4.15
N SER A 303 9.17 6.15 -5.30
CA SER A 303 7.88 6.76 -5.61
C SER A 303 7.54 6.51 -7.06
N TYR A 304 6.33 6.03 -7.30
CA TYR A 304 5.83 5.85 -8.65
C TYR A 304 5.73 7.18 -9.39
N GLN A 305 6.21 7.19 -10.63
CA GLN A 305 6.08 8.31 -11.55
C GLN A 305 5.16 7.86 -12.69
N PHE A 306 3.90 8.27 -12.61
CA PHE A 306 2.91 7.92 -13.63
C PHE A 306 3.27 8.49 -15.00
N LYS A 307 3.17 7.65 -16.01
CA LYS A 307 3.24 8.00 -17.43
C LYS A 307 1.95 7.56 -18.12
N GLU A 308 1.50 8.27 -19.17
CA GLU A 308 0.24 7.91 -19.84
C GLU A 308 0.30 6.52 -20.49
N GLU A 309 1.51 6.08 -20.89
CA GLU A 309 1.81 4.75 -21.41
C GLU A 309 1.54 3.63 -20.39
N ASP A 310 1.50 3.94 -19.09
CA ASP A 310 1.15 2.96 -18.05
C ASP A 310 -0.33 2.54 -18.18
N LEU A 311 -1.18 3.37 -18.77
CA LEU A 311 -2.57 3.01 -19.08
C LEU A 311 -2.70 2.18 -20.36
N GLU A 312 -1.66 2.08 -21.18
CA GLU A 312 -1.68 1.29 -22.40
C GLU A 312 -1.67 -0.20 -22.09
N ARG A 313 -2.51 -0.93 -22.83
CA ARG A 313 -2.70 -2.37 -22.70
C ARG A 313 -2.25 -3.05 -23.99
N PRO A 314 -1.32 -4.03 -23.92
CA PRO A 314 -0.97 -4.83 -25.07
C PRO A 314 -2.16 -5.68 -25.51
N ASN A 315 -2.28 -5.91 -26.81
CA ASN A 315 -3.25 -6.87 -27.33
C ASN A 315 -2.70 -8.29 -27.14
N VAL A 316 -3.07 -8.92 -26.03
CA VAL A 316 -2.73 -10.31 -25.75
C VAL A 316 -3.82 -11.20 -26.31
N GLU A 317 -3.48 -12.13 -27.19
CA GLU A 317 -4.42 -13.11 -27.72
C GLU A 317 -3.98 -14.51 -27.27
N ASN A 318 -4.84 -15.19 -26.51
CA ASN A 318 -4.55 -16.52 -26.01
C ASN A 318 -5.14 -17.61 -26.94
N PHE A 319 -4.66 -18.83 -26.78
CA PHE A 319 -5.07 -19.95 -27.63
C PHE A 319 -6.59 -20.17 -27.64
N ARG A 320 -7.23 -20.06 -26.48
CA ARG A 320 -8.68 -20.15 -26.33
C ARG A 320 -9.41 -19.17 -27.24
N GLU A 321 -9.01 -17.91 -27.23
CA GLU A 321 -9.67 -16.86 -28.01
C GLU A 321 -9.46 -17.03 -29.51
N ILE A 322 -8.26 -17.42 -29.94
CA ILE A 322 -7.99 -17.77 -31.34
C ILE A 322 -8.92 -18.90 -31.76
N LEU A 323 -9.00 -19.95 -30.95
CA LEU A 323 -9.82 -21.13 -31.19
C LEU A 323 -11.31 -20.79 -31.33
N PHE A 324 -11.88 -20.01 -30.40
CA PHE A 324 -13.29 -19.61 -30.49
C PHE A 324 -13.57 -18.66 -31.66
N LYS A 325 -12.65 -17.75 -31.99
CA LYS A 325 -12.77 -16.90 -33.19
C LYS A 325 -12.76 -17.73 -34.47
N THR A 326 -11.89 -18.74 -34.56
CA THR A 326 -11.83 -19.66 -35.70
C THR A 326 -13.15 -20.43 -35.84
N VAL A 327 -13.69 -20.99 -34.76
CA VAL A 327 -14.99 -21.70 -34.80
C VAL A 327 -16.15 -20.77 -35.15
N ASP A 328 -16.20 -19.56 -34.60
CA ASP A 328 -17.23 -18.58 -34.96
C ASP A 328 -17.10 -18.17 -36.45
N SER A 329 -15.89 -18.09 -37.00
CA SER A 329 -15.67 -17.85 -38.43
C SER A 329 -16.18 -19.01 -39.31
N PHE A 330 -16.06 -20.26 -38.87
CA PHE A 330 -16.67 -21.40 -39.55
C PHE A 330 -18.20 -21.30 -39.53
N ARG A 331 -18.80 -20.87 -38.42
CA ARG A 331 -20.26 -20.68 -38.32
C ARG A 331 -20.76 -19.58 -39.23
N GLU A 332 -20.02 -18.48 -39.37
CA GLU A 332 -20.38 -17.43 -40.33
C GLU A 332 -20.22 -17.89 -41.79
N ARG A 333 -19.16 -18.64 -42.11
CA ARG A 333 -19.01 -19.28 -43.43
C ARG A 333 -20.11 -20.30 -43.71
N GLN A 334 -20.53 -21.05 -42.72
CA GLN A 334 -21.64 -21.99 -42.84
C GLN A 334 -22.95 -21.31 -43.26
N LYS A 335 -23.24 -20.10 -42.73
CA LYS A 335 -24.40 -19.32 -43.19
C LYS A 335 -24.26 -18.94 -44.66
N LYS A 336 -23.08 -18.45 -45.06
CA LYS A 336 -22.78 -18.09 -46.45
C LYS A 336 -22.86 -19.28 -47.41
N ILE A 337 -22.45 -20.47 -46.96
CA ILE A 337 -22.59 -21.74 -47.70
C ILE A 337 -24.06 -22.04 -47.99
N LEU A 338 -24.93 -21.95 -46.98
CA LEU A 338 -26.36 -22.18 -47.18
C LEU A 338 -27.00 -21.12 -48.10
N GLU A 339 -26.66 -19.84 -47.93
CA GLU A 339 -27.12 -18.78 -48.84
C GLU A 339 -26.62 -18.97 -50.28
N ALA A 340 -25.38 -19.41 -50.45
CA ALA A 340 -24.79 -19.65 -51.77
C ALA A 340 -25.48 -20.82 -52.47
N TYR A 341 -25.86 -21.86 -51.73
CA TYR A 341 -26.68 -22.95 -52.24
C TYR A 341 -28.04 -22.45 -52.74
N GLU A 342 -28.77 -21.68 -51.93
CA GLU A 342 -30.07 -21.10 -52.31
C GLU A 342 -29.97 -20.17 -53.54
N LYS A 343 -28.88 -19.39 -53.62
CA LYS A 343 -28.59 -18.47 -54.74
C LYS A 343 -27.93 -19.16 -55.93
N LYS A 344 -27.72 -20.49 -55.89
CA LYS A 344 -27.09 -21.30 -56.94
C LYS A 344 -25.67 -20.86 -57.31
N ASN A 345 -24.96 -20.28 -56.35
CA ASN A 345 -23.55 -19.90 -56.53
C ASN A 345 -22.64 -21.09 -56.26
N PHE A 346 -22.65 -22.05 -57.18
CA PHE A 346 -21.86 -23.28 -57.07
C PHE A 346 -20.35 -23.03 -57.14
N LEU A 347 -19.91 -21.98 -57.86
CA LEU A 347 -18.50 -21.58 -57.92
C LEU A 347 -17.95 -21.22 -56.52
N PHE A 348 -18.75 -20.49 -55.73
CA PHE A 348 -18.39 -20.20 -54.35
C PHE A 348 -18.33 -21.48 -53.50
N LEU A 349 -19.30 -22.38 -53.65
CA LEU A 349 -19.33 -23.65 -52.91
C LEU A 349 -18.11 -24.52 -53.21
N HIS A 350 -17.72 -24.62 -54.49
CA HIS A 350 -16.54 -25.36 -54.93
C HIS A 350 -15.24 -24.83 -54.30
N THR A 351 -15.19 -23.53 -53.99
CA THR A 351 -14.01 -22.89 -53.41
C THR A 351 -14.01 -22.95 -51.88
N VAL A 352 -15.17 -22.72 -51.26
CA VAL A 352 -15.26 -22.55 -49.79
C VAL A 352 -15.23 -23.88 -49.04
N LEU A 353 -15.76 -24.97 -49.62
CA LEU A 353 -15.82 -26.27 -48.94
C LEU A 353 -14.43 -26.86 -48.68
N PRO A 354 -13.51 -26.93 -49.68
CA PRO A 354 -12.14 -27.38 -49.43
C PRO A 354 -11.38 -26.45 -48.47
N ALA A 355 -11.53 -25.14 -48.63
CA ALA A 355 -10.88 -24.17 -47.74
C ALA A 355 -11.31 -24.34 -46.27
N CYS A 356 -12.61 -24.55 -46.01
CA CYS A 356 -13.09 -24.86 -44.66
C CYS A 356 -12.51 -26.17 -44.12
N GLN A 357 -12.28 -27.17 -44.97
CA GLN A 357 -11.71 -28.45 -44.56
C GLN A 357 -10.25 -28.30 -44.16
N GLU A 358 -9.44 -27.63 -44.98
CA GLU A 358 -8.03 -27.36 -44.67
C GLU A 358 -7.87 -26.58 -43.36
N GLU A 359 -8.68 -25.55 -43.15
CA GLU A 359 -8.66 -24.77 -41.91
C GLU A 359 -9.13 -25.58 -40.69
N ALA A 360 -10.11 -26.47 -40.84
CA ALA A 360 -10.57 -27.35 -39.77
C ALA A 360 -9.51 -28.39 -39.38
N ILE A 361 -8.76 -28.93 -40.34
CA ILE A 361 -7.60 -29.81 -40.09
C ILE A 361 -6.52 -29.03 -39.33
N ALA A 362 -6.19 -27.82 -39.77
CA ALA A 362 -5.21 -26.98 -39.09
C ALA A 362 -5.61 -26.67 -37.64
N LEU A 363 -6.90 -26.40 -37.39
CA LEU A 363 -7.44 -26.21 -36.04
C LEU A 363 -7.31 -27.48 -35.19
N GLY A 364 -7.64 -28.65 -35.75
CA GLY A 364 -7.50 -29.94 -35.06
C GLY A 364 -6.06 -30.19 -34.62
N ASN A 365 -5.10 -30.03 -35.53
CA ASN A 365 -3.67 -30.18 -35.23
C ASN A 365 -3.21 -29.21 -34.12
N ALA A 366 -3.70 -27.96 -34.14
CA ALA A 366 -3.35 -26.97 -33.13
C ALA A 366 -3.90 -27.35 -31.73
N ILE A 367 -5.10 -27.94 -31.67
CA ILE A 367 -5.69 -28.46 -30.43
C ILE A 367 -4.85 -29.61 -29.87
N GLU A 368 -4.46 -30.57 -30.71
CA GLU A 368 -3.65 -31.71 -30.29
C GLU A 368 -2.28 -31.28 -29.74
N VAL A 369 -1.64 -30.29 -30.37
CA VAL A 369 -0.38 -29.74 -29.86
C VAL A 369 -0.54 -29.12 -28.47
N LYS A 370 -1.67 -28.46 -28.18
CA LYS A 370 -1.90 -27.78 -26.88
C LYS A 370 -2.40 -28.72 -25.78
N LYS A 371 -3.24 -29.71 -26.09
CA LYS A 371 -3.90 -30.60 -25.11
C LYS A 371 -3.37 -32.04 -25.09
N GLY A 372 -2.60 -32.44 -26.09
CA GLY A 372 -2.30 -33.85 -26.38
C GLY A 372 -3.36 -34.49 -27.29
N GLY A 373 -3.08 -35.68 -27.81
CA GLY A 373 -4.02 -36.43 -28.66
C GLY A 373 -5.22 -36.98 -27.89
N GLY A 374 -6.29 -37.31 -28.62
CA GLY A 374 -7.50 -37.95 -28.05
C GLY A 374 -8.53 -36.99 -27.46
N CYS A 375 -8.49 -35.70 -27.80
CA CYS A 375 -9.54 -34.75 -27.47
C CYS A 375 -10.83 -35.05 -28.25
N GLU A 376 -11.99 -34.95 -27.58
CA GLU A 376 -13.29 -35.13 -28.24
C GLU A 376 -13.50 -34.06 -29.30
N SER A 377 -13.02 -32.83 -29.08
CA SER A 377 -13.16 -31.75 -30.07
C SER A 377 -12.45 -32.06 -31.39
N VAL A 378 -11.31 -32.74 -31.34
CA VAL A 378 -10.58 -33.19 -32.54
C VAL A 378 -11.40 -34.24 -33.28
N SER A 379 -11.93 -35.23 -32.57
CA SER A 379 -12.81 -36.25 -33.19
C SER A 379 -14.06 -35.64 -33.84
N VAL A 380 -14.64 -34.59 -33.24
CA VAL A 380 -15.80 -33.89 -33.84
C VAL A 380 -15.35 -33.03 -35.05
N LEU A 381 -14.15 -32.45 -35.02
CA LEU A 381 -13.58 -31.74 -36.19
C LEU A 381 -13.29 -32.71 -37.34
N GLU A 382 -12.82 -33.92 -37.07
CA GLU A 382 -12.63 -34.97 -38.08
C GLU A 382 -13.95 -35.32 -38.78
N GLN A 383 -15.03 -35.51 -38.00
CA GLN A 383 -16.38 -35.74 -38.55
C GLN A 383 -16.88 -34.55 -39.39
N TYR A 384 -16.52 -33.33 -38.98
CA TYR A 384 -16.81 -32.12 -39.75
C TYR A 384 -16.05 -32.11 -41.08
N CYS A 385 -14.75 -32.42 -41.08
CA CYS A 385 -13.92 -32.54 -42.27
C CYS A 385 -14.42 -33.62 -43.24
N GLU A 386 -14.80 -34.78 -42.74
CA GLU A 386 -15.38 -35.86 -43.54
C GLU A 386 -16.71 -35.43 -44.18
N SER A 387 -17.54 -34.70 -43.43
CA SER A 387 -18.80 -34.18 -43.96
C SER A 387 -18.61 -33.07 -45.00
N LEU A 388 -17.57 -32.24 -44.86
CA LEU A 388 -17.18 -31.25 -45.87
C LEU A 388 -16.74 -31.95 -47.16
N TYR A 389 -15.92 -32.99 -47.06
CA TYR A 389 -15.46 -33.77 -48.20
C TYR A 389 -16.63 -34.41 -48.96
N HIS A 390 -17.54 -35.08 -48.25
CA HIS A 390 -18.69 -35.68 -48.89
C HIS A 390 -19.65 -34.63 -49.49
N ALA A 391 -19.81 -33.47 -48.86
CA ALA A 391 -20.58 -32.37 -49.45
C ALA A 391 -19.93 -31.83 -50.73
N TYR A 392 -18.60 -31.79 -50.79
CA TYR A 392 -17.87 -31.44 -52.01
C TYR A 392 -18.04 -32.49 -53.11
N GLN A 393 -17.95 -33.79 -52.79
CA GLN A 393 -18.23 -34.87 -53.76
C GLN A 393 -19.66 -34.79 -54.33
N ALA A 394 -20.66 -34.58 -53.46
CA ALA A 394 -22.04 -34.42 -53.88
C ALA A 394 -22.25 -33.15 -54.75
N LEU A 395 -21.49 -32.08 -54.49
CA LEU A 395 -21.47 -30.89 -55.35
C LEU A 395 -20.92 -31.21 -56.75
N GLU A 396 -19.83 -31.97 -56.84
CA GLU A 396 -19.27 -32.41 -58.13
C GLU A 396 -20.31 -33.22 -58.92
N GLU A 397 -20.99 -34.17 -58.28
CA GLU A 397 -22.04 -34.97 -58.91
C GLU A 397 -23.19 -34.09 -59.45
N VAL A 398 -23.62 -33.09 -58.68
CA VAL A 398 -24.65 -32.12 -59.12
C VAL A 398 -24.15 -31.28 -60.30
N LEU A 399 -22.89 -30.85 -60.31
CA LEU A 399 -22.30 -30.05 -61.38
C LEU A 399 -22.18 -30.83 -62.70
N HIS A 400 -21.88 -32.13 -62.63
CA HIS A 400 -21.69 -33.03 -63.77
C HIS A 400 -22.99 -33.65 -64.32
N SER A 401 -24.16 -33.36 -63.73
CA SER A 401 -25.45 -33.86 -64.22
C SER A 401 -25.93 -33.15 -65.49
N ASP A 402 -26.53 -33.88 -66.45
CA ASP A 402 -27.06 -33.33 -67.71
C ASP A 402 -28.35 -32.50 -67.55
N GLU A 403 -28.85 -32.33 -66.33
CA GLU A 403 -30.10 -31.61 -66.02
C GLU A 403 -29.93 -30.08 -66.11
N LYS A 404 -31.00 -29.35 -66.43
CA LYS A 404 -31.01 -27.87 -66.35
C LYS A 404 -30.84 -27.44 -64.89
N GLU A 405 -30.16 -26.31 -64.63
CA GLU A 405 -29.86 -25.80 -63.27
C GLU A 405 -31.08 -25.70 -62.30
N ILE A 406 -32.30 -25.57 -62.82
CA ILE A 406 -33.53 -25.54 -62.00
C ILE A 406 -33.93 -26.96 -61.56
N ASP A 407 -33.75 -27.96 -62.42
CA ASP A 407 -34.09 -29.37 -62.13
C ASP A 407 -33.07 -30.01 -61.18
N ARG A 408 -31.78 -29.62 -61.29
CA ARG A 408 -30.67 -30.11 -60.45
C ARG A 408 -30.88 -29.94 -58.94
N MET A 409 -31.62 -28.90 -58.52
CA MET A 409 -31.91 -28.62 -57.10
C MET A 409 -33.14 -29.38 -56.58
N LEU A 410 -34.07 -29.75 -57.47
CA LEU A 410 -35.27 -30.52 -57.16
C LEU A 410 -35.01 -32.03 -57.24
N SER A 411 -33.94 -32.43 -57.92
CA SER A 411 -33.44 -33.80 -58.00
C SER A 411 -33.00 -34.34 -56.64
N GLU A 412 -32.93 -35.67 -56.53
CA GLU A 412 -32.53 -36.33 -55.28
C GLU A 412 -31.09 -35.94 -54.89
N SER A 413 -30.19 -35.77 -55.87
CA SER A 413 -28.80 -35.35 -55.66
C SER A 413 -28.70 -33.93 -55.09
N GLY A 414 -29.52 -32.99 -55.58
CA GLY A 414 -29.60 -31.64 -55.01
C GLY A 414 -30.10 -31.64 -53.56
N LYS A 415 -31.18 -32.36 -53.28
CA LYS A 415 -31.72 -32.50 -51.91
C LYS A 415 -30.71 -33.19 -50.97
N GLN A 416 -29.94 -34.14 -51.48
CA GLN A 416 -28.88 -34.79 -50.72
C GLN A 416 -27.77 -33.80 -50.36
N LEU A 417 -27.29 -33.01 -51.32
CA LEU A 417 -26.32 -31.94 -51.08
C LEU A 417 -26.84 -30.95 -50.02
N GLU A 418 -28.08 -30.48 -50.14
CA GLU A 418 -28.69 -29.58 -49.16
C GLU A 418 -28.70 -30.17 -47.73
N ARG A 419 -29.06 -31.45 -47.58
CA ARG A 419 -29.04 -32.14 -46.28
C ARG A 419 -27.62 -32.19 -45.70
N MET A 420 -26.63 -32.46 -46.55
CA MET A 420 -25.22 -32.53 -46.13
C MET A 420 -24.69 -31.15 -45.72
N LEU A 421 -24.99 -30.12 -46.50
CA LEU A 421 -24.66 -28.74 -46.15
C LEU A 421 -25.32 -28.31 -44.84
N LYS A 422 -26.59 -28.68 -44.58
CA LYS A 422 -27.24 -28.40 -43.28
C LYS A 422 -26.57 -29.14 -42.11
N LYS A 423 -26.09 -30.37 -42.32
CA LYS A 423 -25.39 -31.19 -41.31
C LYS A 423 -24.07 -30.58 -40.85
N LEU A 424 -23.38 -29.81 -41.71
CA LEU A 424 -22.18 -29.06 -41.33
C LEU A 424 -22.44 -28.14 -40.14
N GLY A 425 -23.59 -27.46 -40.10
CA GLY A 425 -23.97 -26.59 -38.99
C GLY A 425 -24.26 -27.33 -37.67
N SER A 426 -24.62 -28.62 -37.70
CA SER A 426 -24.72 -29.43 -36.48
C SER A 426 -23.35 -29.82 -35.92
N HIS A 427 -22.40 -30.17 -36.78
CA HIS A 427 -21.04 -30.47 -36.34
C HIS A 427 -20.39 -29.25 -35.72
N LEU A 428 -20.48 -28.08 -36.34
CA LEU A 428 -19.92 -26.84 -35.78
C LEU A 428 -20.53 -26.45 -34.42
N ARG A 429 -21.81 -26.77 -34.19
CA ARG A 429 -22.43 -26.60 -32.85
C ARG A 429 -21.81 -27.56 -31.84
N LYS A 430 -21.63 -28.83 -32.22
CA LYS A 430 -21.01 -29.85 -31.36
C LYS A 430 -19.54 -29.52 -31.06
N VAL A 431 -18.75 -29.14 -32.08
CA VAL A 431 -17.36 -28.65 -31.92
C VAL A 431 -17.31 -27.55 -30.87
N ARG A 432 -18.16 -26.52 -31.00
CA ARG A 432 -18.20 -25.40 -30.06
C ARG A 432 -18.51 -25.85 -28.63
N GLN A 433 -19.49 -26.74 -28.46
CA GLN A 433 -19.87 -27.26 -27.14
C GLN A 433 -18.74 -28.08 -26.49
N THR A 434 -18.10 -28.97 -27.25
CA THR A 434 -16.98 -29.78 -26.76
C THR A 434 -15.79 -28.90 -26.36
N LEU A 435 -15.48 -27.89 -27.17
CA LEU A 435 -14.42 -26.92 -26.88
C LEU A 435 -14.70 -26.06 -25.64
N GLU A 436 -15.96 -25.73 -25.36
CA GLU A 436 -16.36 -25.01 -24.14
C GLU A 436 -16.06 -25.82 -22.86
N GLY A 437 -16.10 -27.16 -22.93
CA GLY A 437 -15.74 -28.05 -21.82
C GLY A 437 -14.25 -28.35 -21.73
N GLU A 438 -13.57 -28.54 -22.86
CA GLU A 438 -12.15 -28.92 -22.88
C GLU A 438 -11.22 -27.74 -22.61
N PHE A 439 -11.53 -26.57 -23.15
CA PHE A 439 -10.79 -25.35 -22.89
C PHE A 439 -11.60 -24.57 -21.87
N LYS A 440 -11.04 -24.33 -20.69
CA LYS A 440 -11.65 -23.48 -19.66
C LYS A 440 -11.01 -22.10 -19.68
N ARG A 441 -11.68 -21.09 -19.11
CA ARG A 441 -11.04 -19.80 -18.89
C ARG A 441 -10.06 -19.91 -17.73
N GLN A 442 -8.81 -19.57 -17.95
CA GLN A 442 -7.79 -19.68 -16.94
C GLN A 442 -7.65 -18.39 -16.15
N VAL A 443 -7.82 -18.48 -14.82
CA VAL A 443 -7.62 -17.38 -13.88
C VAL A 443 -6.44 -17.73 -12.98
N VAL A 444 -5.38 -16.93 -13.07
CA VAL A 444 -4.16 -17.10 -12.28
C VAL A 444 -4.14 -16.11 -11.13
N PHE A 445 -3.99 -16.61 -9.91
CA PHE A 445 -3.85 -15.81 -8.69
C PHE A 445 -2.38 -15.77 -8.28
N LEU A 446 -1.83 -14.56 -8.05
CA LEU A 446 -0.44 -14.33 -7.67
C LEU A 446 -0.30 -13.73 -6.26
N PRO A 447 -0.66 -14.47 -5.19
CA PRO A 447 -0.45 -14.01 -3.83
C PRO A 447 1.04 -14.11 -3.46
N HIS A 448 1.59 -13.11 -2.78
CA HIS A 448 2.98 -13.18 -2.29
C HIS A 448 3.09 -13.80 -0.89
N SER A 449 2.03 -13.72 -0.08
CA SER A 449 2.00 -14.26 1.28
C SER A 449 0.68 -14.98 1.60
N ALA A 450 0.77 -16.07 2.35
CA ALA A 450 -0.36 -16.86 2.84
C ALA A 450 -1.23 -16.06 3.82
N LYS A 451 -0.65 -15.10 4.55
CA LYS A 451 -1.35 -14.17 5.47
C LYS A 451 -2.53 -13.48 4.79
N HIS A 452 -2.42 -13.20 3.50
CA HIS A 452 -3.40 -12.43 2.75
C HIS A 452 -4.36 -13.30 1.94
N PHE A 453 -4.27 -14.64 2.02
CA PHE A 453 -5.05 -15.55 1.19
C PHE A 453 -6.56 -15.40 1.40
N ASP A 454 -7.01 -15.08 2.61
CA ASP A 454 -8.43 -14.84 2.91
C ASP A 454 -9.05 -13.69 2.10
N SER A 455 -8.24 -12.75 1.62
CA SER A 455 -8.72 -11.69 0.72
C SER A 455 -9.09 -12.18 -0.69
N LEU A 456 -8.65 -13.39 -1.06
CA LEU A 456 -8.94 -14.02 -2.35
C LEU A 456 -9.81 -15.26 -2.22
N ARG A 457 -9.73 -15.98 -1.10
CA ARG A 457 -10.33 -17.31 -0.91
C ARG A 457 -11.79 -17.40 -1.35
N PRO A 458 -12.72 -16.50 -0.92
CA PRO A 458 -14.12 -16.59 -1.37
C PRO A 458 -14.29 -16.44 -2.89
N LEU A 459 -13.43 -15.65 -3.55
CA LEU A 459 -13.44 -15.53 -5.02
C LEU A 459 -12.93 -16.81 -5.67
N ILE A 460 -11.82 -17.37 -5.17
CA ILE A 460 -11.26 -18.62 -5.67
C ILE A 460 -12.28 -19.75 -5.54
N ASP A 461 -12.89 -19.91 -4.37
CA ASP A 461 -13.90 -20.95 -4.11
C ASP A 461 -15.09 -20.81 -5.05
N ALA A 462 -15.58 -19.58 -5.23
CA ALA A 462 -16.68 -19.31 -6.15
C ALA A 462 -16.31 -19.61 -7.61
N LEU A 463 -15.07 -19.40 -8.04
CA LEU A 463 -14.64 -19.69 -9.41
C LEU A 463 -14.34 -21.18 -9.64
N ARG A 464 -13.82 -21.89 -8.62
CA ARG A 464 -13.61 -23.36 -8.69
C ARG A 464 -14.91 -24.15 -8.82
N ALA A 465 -16.03 -23.57 -8.36
CA ALA A 465 -17.36 -24.16 -8.54
C ALA A 465 -17.92 -24.01 -9.96
N GLU A 466 -17.30 -23.20 -10.82
CA GLU A 466 -17.74 -22.98 -12.20
C GLU A 466 -17.08 -24.01 -13.13
N GLU A 467 -17.89 -24.65 -13.98
CA GLU A 467 -17.39 -25.70 -14.87
C GLU A 467 -16.47 -25.16 -15.98
N ASP A 468 -16.63 -23.89 -16.36
CA ASP A 468 -15.94 -23.24 -17.48
C ASP A 468 -14.73 -22.38 -17.06
N VAL A 469 -14.32 -22.45 -15.79
CA VAL A 469 -13.16 -21.74 -15.23
C VAL A 469 -12.14 -22.73 -14.65
N GLU A 470 -10.87 -22.47 -14.93
CA GLU A 470 -9.74 -23.13 -14.27
C GLU A 470 -9.01 -22.09 -13.41
N CYS A 471 -8.86 -22.35 -12.12
CA CYS A 471 -8.09 -21.49 -11.22
C CYS A 471 -6.69 -22.08 -11.00
N LYS A 472 -5.65 -21.26 -11.13
CA LYS A 472 -4.28 -21.58 -10.72
C LYS A 472 -3.86 -20.64 -9.60
N ILE A 473 -3.39 -21.18 -8.48
CA ILE A 473 -2.86 -20.40 -7.37
C ILE A 473 -1.35 -20.55 -7.42
N ILE A 474 -0.65 -19.46 -7.73
CA ILE A 474 0.79 -19.43 -7.87
C ILE A 474 1.34 -18.44 -6.84
N PRO A 475 1.70 -18.89 -5.64
CA PRO A 475 2.44 -18.08 -4.69
C PRO A 475 3.70 -17.53 -5.35
N ILE A 476 3.98 -16.24 -5.17
CA ILE A 476 5.13 -15.58 -5.80
C ILE A 476 6.21 -15.21 -4.78
N PRO A 477 7.50 -15.35 -5.12
CA PRO A 477 8.59 -14.94 -4.25
C PRO A 477 8.64 -13.42 -4.04
N TYR A 478 9.15 -13.02 -2.89
CA TYR A 478 9.35 -11.62 -2.51
C TYR A 478 10.62 -11.44 -1.69
N PHE A 479 11.05 -10.20 -1.50
CA PHE A 479 12.30 -9.83 -0.84
C PHE A 479 12.06 -8.64 0.07
N ASP A 480 12.74 -8.61 1.22
CA ASP A 480 12.86 -7.37 1.98
C ASP A 480 13.78 -6.42 1.22
N ARG A 481 13.46 -5.14 1.28
CA ARG A 481 14.28 -4.08 0.70
C ARG A 481 15.08 -3.41 1.80
N LEU A 482 16.40 -3.42 1.71
CA LEU A 482 17.27 -2.79 2.68
C LEU A 482 17.22 -1.26 2.56
N GLY A 483 17.72 -0.53 3.56
CA GLY A 483 17.65 0.94 3.61
C GLY A 483 18.48 1.64 2.52
N ASP A 484 19.41 0.91 1.90
CA ASP A 484 20.17 1.34 0.72
C ASP A 484 19.47 1.01 -0.62
N GLY A 485 18.33 0.32 -0.57
CA GLY A 485 17.53 -0.08 -1.73
C GLY A 485 17.80 -1.49 -2.26
N ASN A 486 18.87 -2.16 -1.82
CA ASN A 486 19.19 -3.53 -2.21
C ASN A 486 18.15 -4.52 -1.67
N PHE A 487 18.09 -5.72 -2.23
CA PHE A 487 17.21 -6.79 -1.75
C PHE A 487 17.92 -7.71 -0.76
N SER A 488 17.16 -8.23 0.21
CA SER A 488 17.57 -9.33 1.08
C SER A 488 17.61 -10.67 0.33
N GLU A 489 17.75 -11.76 1.08
CA GLU A 489 17.45 -13.10 0.58
C GLU A 489 15.97 -13.22 0.18
N MET A 490 15.69 -14.17 -0.71
CA MET A 490 14.35 -14.48 -1.23
C MET A 490 13.50 -15.15 -0.16
N HIS A 491 12.25 -14.70 -0.07
CA HIS A 491 11.18 -15.32 0.71
C HIS A 491 10.19 -16.01 -0.22
N TYR A 492 9.73 -17.21 0.15
CA TYR A 492 8.75 -17.98 -0.61
C TYR A 492 7.84 -18.81 0.30
N GLU A 493 6.56 -18.45 0.36
CA GLU A 493 5.57 -19.03 1.27
C GLU A 493 4.71 -20.14 0.64
N GLY A 494 5.12 -20.72 -0.51
CA GLY A 494 4.25 -21.66 -1.24
C GLY A 494 3.78 -22.87 -0.44
N LYS A 495 4.52 -23.28 0.59
CA LYS A 495 4.16 -24.39 1.50
C LYS A 495 3.27 -23.96 2.67
N GLU A 496 3.06 -22.67 2.88
CA GLU A 496 2.30 -22.11 4.01
C GLU A 496 0.83 -21.86 3.64
N PHE A 497 0.45 -22.03 2.38
CA PHE A 497 -0.93 -21.89 1.93
C PHE A 497 -1.81 -23.03 2.47
N PRO A 498 -3.11 -22.78 2.72
CA PRO A 498 -3.99 -23.76 3.34
C PRO A 498 -4.12 -25.08 2.57
N GLU A 499 -4.18 -26.20 3.31
CA GLU A 499 -4.48 -27.51 2.75
C GLU A 499 -5.86 -27.50 2.05
N GLY A 500 -5.99 -28.22 0.93
CA GLY A 500 -7.22 -28.25 0.10
C GLY A 500 -7.20 -27.34 -1.13
N TYR A 501 -6.15 -26.53 -1.29
CA TYR A 501 -5.88 -25.76 -2.50
C TYR A 501 -4.70 -26.35 -3.26
N GLU A 502 -4.86 -26.54 -4.56
CA GLU A 502 -3.77 -26.97 -5.44
C GLU A 502 -2.85 -25.78 -5.71
N ILE A 503 -1.66 -25.83 -5.13
CA ILE A 503 -0.63 -24.81 -5.30
C ILE A 503 0.25 -25.16 -6.49
N THR A 504 0.29 -24.27 -7.47
CA THR A 504 1.15 -24.38 -8.64
C THR A 504 2.50 -23.71 -8.35
N ASP A 505 3.60 -24.45 -8.56
CA ASP A 505 4.94 -23.91 -8.40
C ASP A 505 5.22 -22.86 -9.50
N TYR A 506 5.59 -21.65 -9.09
CA TYR A 506 5.86 -20.53 -9.98
C TYR A 506 6.95 -20.81 -11.01
N ARG A 507 7.85 -21.76 -10.73
CA ARG A 507 8.95 -22.17 -11.62
C ARG A 507 8.51 -23.08 -12.75
N THR A 508 7.34 -23.69 -12.61
CA THR A 508 6.80 -24.67 -13.58
C THR A 508 5.76 -24.08 -14.52
N TYR A 509 5.29 -22.86 -14.25
CA TYR A 509 4.25 -22.22 -15.03
C TYR A 509 4.84 -21.24 -16.05
N ASP A 510 4.69 -21.54 -17.33
CA ASP A 510 5.18 -20.68 -18.42
C ASP A 510 4.10 -19.68 -18.85
N PHE A 511 4.21 -18.44 -18.37
CA PHE A 511 3.29 -17.36 -18.70
C PHE A 511 3.28 -17.00 -20.20
N ALA A 512 4.39 -17.17 -20.91
CA ALA A 512 4.47 -16.84 -22.33
C ALA A 512 3.74 -17.87 -23.20
N THR A 513 3.72 -19.13 -22.75
CA THR A 513 3.02 -20.23 -23.43
C THR A 513 1.55 -20.36 -23.00
N GLU A 514 1.22 -20.07 -21.74
CA GLU A 514 -0.14 -20.23 -21.23
C GLU A 514 -1.05 -19.03 -21.53
N LEU A 515 -0.55 -17.79 -21.45
CA LEU A 515 -1.32 -16.56 -21.70
C LEU A 515 -2.72 -16.56 -21.03
N PRO A 516 -2.80 -16.65 -19.69
CA PRO A 516 -4.07 -16.83 -18.98
C PRO A 516 -5.09 -15.73 -19.31
N ASP A 517 -6.38 -16.09 -19.33
CA ASP A 517 -7.47 -15.14 -19.58
C ASP A 517 -7.49 -13.99 -18.57
N CYS A 518 -7.10 -14.27 -17.32
CA CYS A 518 -7.02 -13.29 -16.26
C CYS A 518 -5.85 -13.57 -15.29
N ILE A 519 -5.15 -12.52 -14.87
CA ILE A 519 -4.21 -12.56 -13.74
C ILE A 519 -4.72 -11.66 -12.62
N VAL A 520 -4.72 -12.16 -11.38
CA VAL A 520 -5.14 -11.44 -10.18
C VAL A 520 -3.93 -11.21 -9.27
N LEU A 521 -3.70 -9.95 -8.90
CA LEU A 521 -2.61 -9.49 -8.03
C LEU A 521 -3.16 -9.02 -6.67
N ASN A 522 -2.39 -9.26 -5.60
CA ASN A 522 -2.58 -8.62 -4.28
C ASN A 522 -1.49 -7.60 -3.92
N SER A 523 -0.39 -7.53 -4.66
CA SER A 523 0.66 -6.53 -4.45
C SER A 523 0.59 -5.47 -5.55
N PRO A 524 0.25 -4.21 -5.24
CA PRO A 524 0.15 -3.16 -6.25
C PRO A 524 1.45 -2.34 -6.41
N TYR A 525 2.44 -2.54 -5.55
CA TYR A 525 3.59 -1.65 -5.44
C TYR A 525 4.69 -1.94 -6.47
N ASP A 526 4.78 -3.18 -6.95
CA ASP A 526 5.91 -3.65 -7.76
C ASP A 526 7.26 -3.28 -7.10
N GLU A 527 8.05 -2.44 -7.77
CA GLU A 527 9.36 -1.96 -7.35
C GLU A 527 9.36 -0.77 -6.38
N VAL A 528 8.22 -0.09 -6.16
CA VAL A 528 8.25 1.23 -5.49
C VAL A 528 8.10 1.16 -3.98
N ASN A 529 7.72 0.01 -3.42
CA ASN A 529 7.64 -0.15 -1.96
C ASN A 529 9.07 -0.10 -1.36
N PRO A 530 9.33 0.79 -0.40
CA PRO A 530 10.65 0.98 0.19
C PRO A 530 11.03 -0.09 1.22
N VAL A 531 10.10 -0.96 1.62
CA VAL A 531 10.31 -1.99 2.64
C VAL A 531 10.47 -3.39 2.06
N TRP A 532 9.77 -3.71 0.97
CA TRP A 532 9.83 -5.02 0.34
C TRP A 532 9.41 -4.94 -1.14
N SER A 533 9.63 -6.00 -1.91
CA SER A 533 9.18 -6.11 -3.31
C SER A 533 8.97 -7.56 -3.70
N VAL A 534 8.01 -7.83 -4.58
CA VAL A 534 7.91 -9.15 -5.24
C VAL A 534 9.05 -9.31 -6.24
N ASP A 535 9.33 -10.54 -6.68
CA ASP A 535 10.28 -10.76 -7.77
C ASP A 535 9.89 -9.94 -9.00
N SER A 536 10.89 -9.29 -9.61
CA SER A 536 10.69 -8.36 -10.72
C SER A 536 10.01 -8.96 -11.93
N PHE A 537 10.00 -10.29 -12.09
CA PHE A 537 9.22 -10.98 -13.11
C PHE A 537 7.72 -10.73 -12.93
N PHE A 538 7.22 -10.70 -11.70
CA PHE A 538 5.80 -10.56 -11.36
C PHE A 538 5.30 -9.11 -11.24
N TYR A 539 6.14 -8.11 -11.54
CA TYR A 539 5.69 -6.73 -11.58
C TYR A 539 4.54 -6.56 -12.56
N SER A 540 3.56 -5.75 -12.17
CA SER A 540 2.32 -5.54 -12.93
C SER A 540 2.58 -5.03 -14.37
N ARG A 541 3.67 -4.26 -14.59
CA ARG A 541 4.11 -3.84 -15.94
C ARG A 541 4.53 -5.00 -16.85
N LYS A 542 5.00 -6.12 -16.29
CA LYS A 542 5.33 -7.35 -17.02
C LYS A 542 4.11 -8.24 -17.14
N MET A 543 3.37 -8.43 -16.04
CA MET A 543 2.18 -9.28 -15.99
C MET A 543 1.10 -8.84 -16.98
N LYS A 544 0.97 -7.52 -17.27
CA LYS A 544 0.03 -7.04 -18.29
C LYS A 544 0.31 -7.58 -19.70
N ASN A 545 1.52 -8.05 -20.00
CA ASN A 545 1.88 -8.61 -21.31
C ASN A 545 1.51 -10.09 -21.45
N TYR A 546 1.16 -10.77 -20.35
CA TYR A 546 0.82 -12.19 -20.35
C TYR A 546 -0.68 -12.45 -20.18
N THR A 547 -1.49 -11.41 -20.02
CA THR A 547 -2.93 -11.58 -19.83
C THR A 547 -3.75 -10.49 -20.50
N ARG A 548 -4.96 -10.88 -20.91
CA ARG A 548 -5.98 -9.97 -21.42
C ARG A 548 -6.61 -9.11 -20.33
N LYS A 549 -6.63 -9.62 -19.10
CA LYS A 549 -7.33 -9.02 -17.97
C LYS A 549 -6.42 -9.08 -16.75
N LEU A 550 -5.86 -7.94 -16.39
CA LEU A 550 -5.11 -7.80 -15.15
C LEU A 550 -6.01 -7.22 -14.07
N VAL A 551 -6.17 -7.91 -12.96
CA VAL A 551 -7.02 -7.49 -11.85
C VAL A 551 -6.17 -7.29 -10.61
N TYR A 552 -6.46 -6.23 -9.85
CA TYR A 552 -5.89 -6.00 -8.53
C TYR A 552 -7.00 -6.06 -7.47
N ILE A 553 -6.76 -6.83 -6.41
CA ILE A 553 -7.65 -6.93 -5.25
C ILE A 553 -6.81 -6.61 -3.99
N PRO A 554 -7.10 -5.49 -3.29
CA PRO A 554 -6.38 -5.14 -2.07
C PRO A 554 -6.51 -6.24 -1.01
N PRO A 555 -5.39 -6.65 -0.38
CA PRO A 555 -5.40 -7.68 0.66
C PRO A 555 -5.80 -7.14 2.05
N PHE A 556 -6.43 -5.98 2.12
CA PHE A 556 -6.79 -5.27 3.34
C PHE A 556 -8.06 -4.43 3.15
N VAL A 557 -8.64 -3.99 4.26
CA VAL A 557 -9.76 -3.04 4.32
C VAL A 557 -9.45 -1.98 5.38
N THR A 558 -9.81 -0.73 5.12
CA THR A 558 -9.65 0.39 6.08
C THR A 558 -11.03 0.90 6.52
N ASP A 559 -11.06 1.86 7.44
CA ASP A 559 -12.25 2.70 7.57
C ASP A 559 -12.49 3.47 6.25
N GLU A 560 -13.71 3.91 6.05
CA GLU A 560 -14.02 4.80 4.93
C GLU A 560 -13.27 6.12 5.07
N ILE A 561 -12.67 6.59 3.98
CA ILE A 561 -11.84 7.79 3.98
C ILE A 561 -12.58 8.89 3.23
N ASN A 562 -12.92 9.98 3.92
CA ASN A 562 -13.45 11.18 3.31
C ASN A 562 -12.30 12.17 3.00
N PRO A 563 -11.95 12.44 1.73
CA PRO A 563 -10.86 13.33 1.35
C PRO A 563 -10.98 14.79 1.79
N LYS A 564 -12.15 15.16 2.35
CA LYS A 564 -12.48 16.49 2.84
C LYS A 564 -12.59 16.56 4.37
N ALA A 565 -12.65 15.42 5.07
CA ALA A 565 -12.69 15.41 6.52
C ALA A 565 -11.28 15.59 7.07
N GLU A 566 -11.12 16.46 8.06
CA GLU A 566 -9.84 16.71 8.71
C GLU A 566 -9.32 15.47 9.44
N GLU A 567 -10.22 14.72 10.08
CA GLU A 567 -9.89 13.49 10.82
C GLU A 567 -9.29 12.40 9.91
N ASP A 568 -9.62 12.43 8.62
CA ASP A 568 -9.12 11.50 7.62
C ASP A 568 -7.87 12.01 6.89
N GLY A 569 -7.36 13.20 7.24
CA GLY A 569 -6.23 13.83 6.55
C GLY A 569 -4.99 12.93 6.48
N LYS A 570 -4.62 12.31 7.61
CA LYS A 570 -3.49 11.36 7.69
C LYS A 570 -3.76 10.07 6.90
N ALA A 571 -4.98 9.52 7.00
CA ALA A 571 -5.37 8.31 6.27
C ALA A 571 -5.35 8.54 4.74
N PHE A 572 -5.93 9.67 4.30
CA PHE A 572 -5.88 10.11 2.91
C PHE A 572 -4.45 10.41 2.44
N GLY A 573 -3.59 10.90 3.34
CA GLY A 573 -2.13 11.00 3.14
C GLY A 573 -1.54 9.63 2.77
N ASN A 574 -1.72 8.64 3.64
CA ASN A 574 -1.18 7.28 3.49
C ASN A 574 -1.70 6.52 2.27
N MET A 575 -2.81 6.96 1.65
CA MET A 575 -3.25 6.43 0.35
C MET A 575 -2.16 6.50 -0.73
N GLU A 576 -1.12 7.34 -0.58
CA GLU A 576 -0.01 7.37 -1.54
C GLU A 576 0.72 6.02 -1.62
N TYR A 577 0.77 5.28 -0.52
CA TYR A 577 1.50 4.03 -0.45
C TYR A 577 0.80 2.90 -1.19
N TYR A 578 -0.52 2.95 -1.41
CA TYR A 578 -1.29 1.86 -2.03
C TYR A 578 -2.23 2.27 -3.17
N VAL A 579 -2.41 3.56 -3.42
CA VAL A 579 -3.21 4.09 -4.55
C VAL A 579 -2.34 4.71 -5.63
N THR A 580 -1.27 5.43 -5.25
CA THR A 580 -0.37 6.07 -6.23
C THR A 580 0.80 5.15 -6.55
N VAL A 581 0.47 3.94 -7.01
CA VAL A 581 1.42 2.84 -7.22
C VAL A 581 1.14 2.09 -8.52
N PRO A 582 2.14 1.42 -9.13
CA PRO A 582 2.07 0.93 -10.51
C PRO A 582 0.88 0.00 -10.79
N GLY A 583 0.62 -0.96 -9.90
CA GLY A 583 -0.42 -1.98 -10.07
C GLY A 583 -1.81 -1.41 -10.26
N ILE A 584 -2.12 -0.26 -9.65
CA ILE A 584 -3.41 0.43 -9.80
C ILE A 584 -3.61 0.92 -11.24
N PHE A 585 -2.56 1.42 -11.88
CA PHE A 585 -2.65 1.99 -13.23
C PHE A 585 -2.57 0.91 -14.31
N HIS A 586 -1.75 -0.12 -14.08
CA HIS A 586 -1.61 -1.25 -14.99
C HIS A 586 -2.83 -2.19 -15.00
N ALA A 587 -3.53 -2.34 -13.86
CA ALA A 587 -4.72 -3.18 -13.76
C ALA A 587 -5.88 -2.66 -14.64
N ASP A 588 -6.60 -3.57 -15.27
CA ASP A 588 -7.85 -3.32 -16.00
C ASP A 588 -9.04 -3.16 -15.05
N LEU A 589 -8.98 -3.85 -13.91
CA LEU A 589 -9.94 -3.74 -12.83
C LEU A 589 -9.23 -3.74 -11.47
N THR A 590 -9.57 -2.78 -10.63
CA THR A 590 -9.30 -2.79 -9.19
C THR A 590 -10.64 -2.84 -8.47
N ILE A 591 -10.84 -3.81 -7.57
CA ILE A 591 -12.05 -3.90 -6.76
C ILE A 591 -11.72 -3.47 -5.33
N VAL A 592 -12.33 -2.40 -4.86
CA VAL A 592 -12.16 -1.86 -3.50
C VAL A 592 -13.42 -2.07 -2.67
N GLN A 593 -13.27 -1.92 -1.36
CA GLN A 593 -14.24 -2.31 -0.34
C GLN A 593 -15.64 -1.68 -0.46
N SER A 594 -15.76 -0.51 -1.09
CA SER A 594 -17.02 0.24 -1.18
C SER A 594 -16.98 1.34 -2.26
N GLU A 595 -18.14 1.89 -2.62
CA GLU A 595 -18.20 3.04 -3.52
C GLU A 595 -17.65 4.33 -2.88
N GLU A 596 -17.72 4.44 -1.55
CA GLU A 596 -17.10 5.50 -0.74
C GLU A 596 -15.58 5.45 -0.89
N MET A 597 -14.96 4.29 -0.67
CA MET A 597 -13.53 4.08 -0.86
C MET A 597 -13.11 4.33 -2.32
N LYS A 598 -13.91 3.91 -3.29
CA LYS A 598 -13.67 4.24 -4.70
C LYS A 598 -13.64 5.75 -4.94
N LYS A 599 -14.51 6.54 -4.31
CA LYS A 599 -14.46 8.02 -4.39
C LYS A 599 -13.14 8.54 -3.81
N ALA A 600 -12.66 7.98 -2.70
CA ALA A 600 -11.38 8.34 -2.10
C ALA A 600 -10.20 8.02 -3.03
N TYR A 601 -10.17 6.82 -3.63
CA TYR A 601 -9.16 6.43 -4.63
C TYR A 601 -9.14 7.41 -5.81
N LEU A 602 -10.30 7.72 -6.38
CA LEU A 602 -10.39 8.63 -7.53
C LEU A 602 -9.96 10.07 -7.16
N ALA A 603 -10.23 10.52 -5.94
CA ALA A 603 -9.77 11.81 -5.44
C ALA A 603 -8.24 11.83 -5.27
N LYS A 604 -7.64 10.75 -4.74
CA LYS A 604 -6.18 10.63 -4.59
C LYS A 604 -5.49 10.59 -5.96
N ILE A 605 -6.02 9.79 -6.89
CA ILE A 605 -5.52 9.72 -8.28
C ILE A 605 -5.63 11.08 -8.96
N ALA A 606 -6.71 11.84 -8.76
CA ALA A 606 -6.86 13.18 -9.34
C ALA A 606 -5.82 14.19 -8.82
N ARG A 607 -5.35 14.05 -7.57
CA ARG A 607 -4.26 14.88 -7.01
C ARG A 607 -2.89 14.43 -7.53
N PHE A 608 -2.71 13.14 -7.79
CA PHE A 608 -1.46 12.55 -8.21
C PHE A 608 -1.19 12.66 -9.73
N ALA A 609 -2.16 12.25 -10.55
CA ALA A 609 -2.06 12.22 -12.00
C ALA A 609 -2.92 13.34 -12.63
N LYS A 610 -2.28 14.22 -13.40
CA LYS A 610 -2.93 15.33 -14.12
C LYS A 610 -3.68 14.83 -15.37
N GLY A 611 -4.22 15.72 -16.20
CA GLY A 611 -4.74 15.35 -17.53
C GLY A 611 -6.07 14.58 -17.56
N GLY A 612 -6.82 14.53 -16.45
CA GLY A 612 -8.11 13.84 -16.40
C GLY A 612 -8.02 12.32 -16.28
N VAL A 613 -6.84 11.78 -15.91
CA VAL A 613 -6.60 10.35 -15.67
C VAL A 613 -7.63 9.73 -14.71
N SER A 614 -8.04 10.45 -13.67
CA SER A 614 -9.09 9.98 -12.75
C SER A 614 -10.42 9.63 -13.45
N LYS A 615 -10.76 10.30 -14.56
CA LYS A 615 -11.94 9.95 -15.37
C LYS A 615 -11.75 8.63 -16.12
N LYS A 616 -10.55 8.34 -16.63
CA LYS A 616 -10.20 7.05 -17.24
C LYS A 616 -10.26 5.94 -16.17
N MET A 617 -9.65 6.19 -15.00
CA MET A 617 -9.59 5.25 -13.88
C MET A 617 -10.96 4.92 -13.28
N ARG A 618 -11.96 5.81 -13.39
CA ARG A 618 -13.34 5.53 -12.94
C ARG A 618 -13.92 4.25 -13.51
N LYS A 619 -13.55 3.89 -14.75
CA LYS A 619 -14.00 2.64 -15.40
C LYS A 619 -13.19 1.41 -14.97
N LYS A 620 -11.99 1.63 -14.43
CA LYS A 620 -11.06 0.59 -13.98
C LYS A 620 -11.16 0.31 -12.48
N ILE A 621 -11.85 1.14 -11.69
CA ILE A 621 -12.01 0.96 -10.24
C ILE A 621 -13.48 0.72 -9.90
N SER A 622 -13.75 -0.37 -9.19
CA SER A 622 -15.09 -0.76 -8.74
C SER A 622 -15.15 -0.76 -7.21
N GLY A 623 -16.20 -0.20 -6.62
CA GLY A 623 -16.45 -0.25 -5.18
C GLY A 623 -17.32 -1.44 -4.78
N ALA A 624 -17.13 -2.58 -5.43
CA ALA A 624 -18.05 -3.72 -5.33
C ALA A 624 -17.91 -4.53 -4.04
N GLY A 625 -16.93 -4.26 -3.18
CA GLY A 625 -16.76 -4.98 -1.92
C GLY A 625 -15.36 -5.54 -1.73
N SER A 626 -15.20 -6.27 -0.64
CA SER A 626 -14.00 -7.04 -0.32
C SER A 626 -14.41 -8.38 0.26
N CYS A 627 -13.65 -9.44 -0.02
CA CYS A 627 -13.82 -10.74 0.62
C CYS A 627 -13.59 -10.69 2.14
N LEU A 628 -13.03 -9.59 2.66
CA LEU A 628 -12.77 -9.39 4.08
C LEU A 628 -13.94 -8.75 4.86
N LEU A 629 -14.99 -8.24 4.20
CA LEU A 629 -16.09 -7.49 4.84
C LEU A 629 -17.34 -8.32 5.18
N GLY A 630 -17.28 -9.65 5.01
CA GLY A 630 -18.41 -10.56 5.25
C GLY A 630 -19.02 -11.11 3.95
N GLU A 631 -20.03 -11.97 4.09
CA GLU A 631 -20.56 -12.76 2.96
C GLU A 631 -21.18 -11.90 1.85
N ARG A 632 -21.95 -10.86 2.20
CA ARG A 632 -22.68 -10.04 1.21
C ARG A 632 -21.72 -9.23 0.33
N GLU A 633 -20.78 -8.53 0.96
CA GLU A 633 -19.76 -7.72 0.30
C GLU A 633 -18.82 -8.62 -0.51
N GLY A 634 -18.45 -9.79 0.03
CA GLY A 634 -17.72 -10.82 -0.71
C GLY A 634 -18.47 -11.29 -1.95
N GLN A 635 -19.77 -11.57 -1.86
CA GLN A 635 -20.59 -11.95 -3.02
C GLN A 635 -20.68 -10.85 -4.08
N ASN A 636 -20.71 -9.58 -3.68
CA ASN A 636 -20.73 -8.47 -4.64
C ASN A 636 -19.41 -8.35 -5.40
N LEU A 637 -18.27 -8.53 -4.73
CA LEU A 637 -16.95 -8.61 -5.38
C LEU A 637 -16.92 -9.77 -6.39
N VAL A 638 -17.40 -10.96 -6.00
CA VAL A 638 -17.44 -12.13 -6.89
C VAL A 638 -18.28 -11.86 -8.14
N LYS A 639 -19.47 -11.26 -7.98
CA LYS A 639 -20.34 -10.89 -9.10
C LYS A 639 -19.66 -9.88 -10.03
N GLU A 640 -19.00 -8.87 -9.48
CA GLU A 640 -18.26 -7.88 -10.26
C GLU A 640 -17.12 -8.51 -11.05
N PHE A 641 -16.32 -9.34 -10.39
CA PHE A 641 -15.20 -10.05 -11.02
C PHE A 641 -15.71 -10.93 -12.16
N ARG A 642 -16.76 -11.73 -11.95
CA ARG A 642 -17.36 -12.58 -12.98
C ARG A 642 -17.87 -11.78 -14.17
N ARG A 643 -18.58 -10.67 -13.91
CA ARG A 643 -19.05 -9.77 -14.97
C ARG A 643 -17.88 -9.25 -15.79
N PHE A 644 -16.79 -8.85 -15.13
CA PHE A 644 -15.59 -8.39 -15.80
C PHE A 644 -14.89 -9.50 -16.60
N LEU A 645 -14.74 -10.70 -16.03
CA LEU A 645 -14.14 -11.87 -16.67
C LEU A 645 -14.90 -12.30 -17.93
N LEU A 646 -16.23 -12.25 -17.91
CA LEU A 646 -17.08 -12.69 -19.02
C LEU A 646 -17.33 -11.60 -20.08
N LYS A 647 -17.02 -10.34 -19.78
CA LYS A 647 -17.21 -9.24 -20.73
C LYS A 647 -16.36 -9.45 -21.99
N LYS A 648 -17.01 -9.52 -23.16
CA LYS A 648 -16.35 -9.45 -24.48
C LYS A 648 -15.68 -8.08 -24.62
N GLN A 649 -14.40 -8.08 -24.97
CA GLN A 649 -13.62 -6.85 -25.17
C GLN A 649 -13.98 -6.17 -26.48
#